data_AF-A0A6L3Y6L9-F1
#
_entry.id   AF-A0A6L3Y6L9-F1
#
_cell.length_a   1.000
_cell.length_b   1.000
_cell.length_c   1.000
_cell.angle_alpha   90.00
_cell.angle_beta   90.00
_cell.angle_gamma   90.00
#
_symmetry.space_group_name_H-M   'P 1'
#
loop_
_entity.id
_entity.type
_entity.pdbx_description
1 polymer ?
#
loop_
_entity_poly.entity_id
_entity_poly.type
_entity_poly.pdbx_seq_one_letter_code
_entity_poly.pdbx_strand_id
1 'polypeptide(L)'
;ARRNAELIREKPEQVLTLITGEKSVFDRHDVARALHRYINDDPQEFQSAFAKVMASPALVELQPERADPATGEIELARYSTREMVEIESGMIESAQRMHGAHGHGVDRRHVERAIERQDAAIQRSAGDASARLSDEQRRAIEHITGPERIAAVVGYAGAGKSTMLAAAREAWEAEGYQVHGAALSGKAAEGLEESSGIQSRTLASWSRGWENDRGTIGRGDVFVIDEAGMVGSRQLARFVGEAEARGAKIVLVGDHEQLQAIGAGAPFRAITEEIGHAELSEIRRQRVDWQREASVDFATHRTAEGLAAYRDHGNISFAETGEDARGQIVRDYLADRDERPDGTRVAMAHRRADVRAINDAIRTELQDRGELAQGEDAGALTFQTNDGKREFAPGDRIVFLENNRDLGVKNGMLGTVEHVEEGRIIATLDGGRERSVSVPMGDYQAIDHGYATTIHKNQGATVDRSYVMASGTMDRHLTYVAMTRHRDGVQLYAAQDEFTNAGRLVEHGAAPFEHDAQKSGSYFVTLENDKGEQRTLWGVDLERAMKEAAPEIGEKIGLQHEGSTPVTLPDGTQTHRNTWKVQDAGDLAYSQLERRLSRSGVKETTLDYTRDFAERRGIAEQMGVRSEIEIPAERAAGLRAERESTAGDHALDRRSSQKVGRDLAQDLRADPREDLASDRQQRRNPFEGLKLARGAAAEGPQQDRAGEDGPQIDQKRPQQAEKQRRGMFAGLKLNARPAPSQERSERPEREGSLRQAPAPDRLTERARGQSPLEQAVDRYSRAYQSIDQHRREGLPVLDMQRQEMRDAGQQLDQVQGGMKDLMRSTLQNDPETARAMTELSGRERVAQVIDGMKRENAALQDPNVRAERFVNRWQELDGQRQKLRGWQHDEARGKVESQMNGLTKSLERDPQVDSILRNRRQELGIGQELRRGQSIAHQLQEEMTRGQRLSRGIGMSM
;
A
#
# COMPACT_ATOMS: atom_id res chain seq x y z
N ALA A 1 21.02 -8.91 -11.77
CA ALA A 1 21.78 -7.65 -11.59
C ALA A 1 22.24 -7.12 -12.95
N ARG A 2 23.54 -7.07 -13.29
CA ARG A 2 24.06 -6.40 -14.52
C ARG A 2 23.31 -6.77 -15.82
N ARG A 3 23.17 -8.07 -16.12
CA ARG A 3 22.37 -8.57 -17.27
C ARG A 3 20.90 -8.12 -17.30
N ASN A 4 20.28 -7.81 -16.15
CA ASN A 4 18.93 -7.25 -16.11
C ASN A 4 18.94 -5.74 -16.43
N ALA A 5 19.97 -5.01 -16.00
CA ALA A 5 20.12 -3.59 -16.30
C ALA A 5 20.36 -3.35 -17.80
N GLU A 6 21.23 -4.17 -18.41
CA GLU A 6 21.45 -4.22 -19.86
C GLU A 6 20.12 -4.47 -20.61
N LEU A 7 19.41 -5.55 -20.25
CA LEU A 7 18.12 -5.92 -20.86
C LEU A 7 17.04 -4.83 -20.70
N ILE A 8 16.98 -4.14 -19.56
CA ILE A 8 15.97 -3.11 -19.27
C ILE A 8 16.28 -1.78 -19.98
N ARG A 9 17.54 -1.48 -20.31
CA ARG A 9 17.87 -0.31 -21.15
C ARG A 9 17.49 -0.55 -22.61
N GLU A 10 17.73 -1.76 -23.14
CA GLU A 10 17.26 -2.13 -24.48
C GLU A 10 15.73 -2.26 -24.56
N LYS A 11 15.11 -2.86 -23.53
CA LYS A 11 13.68 -3.21 -23.47
C LYS A 11 13.09 -2.86 -22.09
N PRO A 12 12.81 -1.57 -21.81
CA PRO A 12 12.18 -1.11 -20.57
C PRO A 12 10.97 -1.92 -20.12
N GLU A 13 10.16 -2.39 -21.07
CA GLU A 13 8.99 -3.27 -20.87
C GLU A 13 9.28 -4.56 -20.07
N GLN A 14 10.54 -5.04 -20.05
CA GLN A 14 10.97 -6.18 -19.23
C GLN A 14 10.94 -5.89 -17.72
N VAL A 15 10.84 -4.61 -17.30
CA VAL A 15 10.64 -4.25 -15.89
C VAL A 15 9.33 -4.83 -15.35
N LEU A 16 8.30 -4.97 -16.20
CA LEU A 16 6.99 -5.53 -15.82
C LEU A 16 7.11 -6.99 -15.37
N THR A 17 8.04 -7.75 -15.95
CA THR A 17 8.32 -9.14 -15.55
C THR A 17 9.00 -9.21 -14.17
N LEU A 18 9.80 -8.20 -13.79
CA LEU A 18 10.37 -8.11 -12.45
C LEU A 18 9.30 -7.72 -11.42
N ILE A 19 8.49 -6.71 -11.73
CA ILE A 19 7.39 -6.27 -10.85
C ILE A 19 6.40 -7.42 -10.63
N THR A 20 5.99 -8.12 -11.69
CA THR A 20 5.09 -9.30 -11.60
C THR A 20 5.77 -10.61 -11.21
N GLY A 21 7.02 -10.55 -10.75
CA GLY A 21 7.61 -11.56 -9.87
C GLY A 21 7.22 -11.35 -8.40
N GLU A 22 7.12 -10.09 -7.94
CA GLU A 22 6.94 -9.70 -6.53
C GLU A 22 5.49 -9.27 -6.20
N LYS A 23 4.79 -8.62 -7.13
CA LYS A 23 3.46 -8.01 -6.98
C LYS A 23 2.50 -8.44 -8.10
N SER A 24 1.25 -8.80 -7.78
CA SER A 24 0.24 -9.07 -8.81
C SER A 24 -0.35 -7.76 -9.34
N VAL A 25 -0.69 -6.85 -8.43
CA VAL A 25 -1.12 -5.47 -8.71
C VAL A 25 -0.08 -4.47 -8.21
N PHE A 26 0.13 -3.40 -8.96
CA PHE A 26 1.14 -2.38 -8.70
C PHE A 26 0.70 -1.00 -9.22
N ASP A 27 1.36 0.05 -8.74
CA ASP A 27 1.06 1.44 -9.14
C ASP A 27 2.15 2.05 -10.04
N ARG A 28 1.98 3.33 -10.40
CA ARG A 28 2.97 4.07 -11.21
C ARG A 28 4.29 4.32 -10.46
N HIS A 29 4.27 4.39 -9.12
CA HIS A 29 5.47 4.55 -8.31
C HIS A 29 6.30 3.27 -8.24
N ASP A 30 5.67 2.09 -8.23
CA ASP A 30 6.36 0.80 -8.35
C ASP A 30 7.08 0.68 -9.70
N VAL A 31 6.44 1.06 -10.81
CA VAL A 31 7.06 1.10 -12.14
C VAL A 31 8.26 2.06 -12.15
N ALA A 32 8.07 3.28 -11.63
CA ALA A 32 9.14 4.27 -11.53
C ALA A 32 10.32 3.77 -10.66
N ARG A 33 10.03 3.23 -9.48
CA ARG A 33 11.02 2.68 -8.53
C ARG A 33 11.73 1.44 -9.08
N ALA A 34 11.06 0.64 -9.89
CA ALA A 34 11.66 -0.51 -10.56
C ALA A 34 12.59 -0.10 -11.71
N LEU A 35 12.21 0.88 -12.53
CA LEU A 35 13.08 1.45 -13.57
C LEU A 35 14.28 2.18 -12.98
N HIS A 36 14.09 2.97 -11.92
CA HIS A 36 15.15 3.74 -11.25
C HIS A 36 16.20 2.86 -10.56
N ARG A 37 15.96 1.54 -10.40
CA ARG A 37 16.99 0.57 -9.97
C ARG A 37 17.99 0.20 -11.09
N TYR A 38 17.75 0.65 -12.34
CA TYR A 38 18.54 0.30 -13.53
C TYR A 38 18.84 1.49 -14.46
N ILE A 39 18.01 2.52 -14.44
CA ILE A 39 18.14 3.77 -15.21
C ILE A 39 18.03 4.93 -14.20
N ASN A 40 19.17 5.37 -13.69
CA ASN A 40 19.29 6.35 -12.60
C ASN A 40 20.20 7.53 -12.95
N ASP A 41 20.92 7.48 -14.08
CA ASP A 41 21.99 8.43 -14.43
C ASP A 41 21.52 9.55 -15.39
N ASP A 42 20.46 9.32 -16.19
CA ASP A 42 19.86 10.32 -17.09
C ASP A 42 18.32 10.43 -16.87
N PRO A 43 17.81 11.62 -16.47
CA PRO A 43 16.38 11.89 -16.40
C PRO A 43 15.62 11.76 -17.74
N GLN A 44 16.26 11.99 -18.89
CA GLN A 44 15.60 11.87 -20.20
C GLN A 44 15.45 10.41 -20.63
N GLU A 45 16.51 9.60 -20.51
CA GLU A 45 16.42 8.14 -20.66
C GLU A 45 15.35 7.55 -19.74
N PHE A 46 15.32 7.95 -18.46
CA PHE A 46 14.31 7.50 -17.50
C PHE A 46 12.88 7.86 -17.93
N GLN A 47 12.61 9.11 -18.33
CA GLN A 47 11.27 9.53 -18.78
C GLN A 47 10.83 8.80 -20.05
N SER A 48 11.75 8.60 -21.00
CA SER A 48 11.49 7.84 -22.24
C SER A 48 11.18 6.36 -21.94
N ALA A 49 11.99 5.72 -21.09
CA ALA A 49 11.78 4.35 -20.64
C ALA A 49 10.46 4.18 -19.89
N PHE A 50 10.13 5.09 -18.97
CA PHE A 50 8.87 5.09 -18.23
C PHE A 50 7.66 5.23 -19.16
N ALA A 51 7.69 6.16 -20.12
CA ALA A 51 6.65 6.32 -21.12
C ALA A 51 6.48 5.05 -21.99
N LYS A 52 7.59 4.42 -22.41
CA LYS A 52 7.56 3.16 -23.17
C LYS A 52 6.93 2.01 -22.37
N VAL A 53 7.18 1.93 -21.06
CA VAL A 53 6.56 0.92 -20.18
C VAL A 53 5.06 1.18 -20.00
N MET A 54 4.66 2.43 -19.73
CA MET A 54 3.23 2.78 -19.56
C MET A 54 2.42 2.63 -20.86
N ALA A 55 3.07 2.70 -22.02
CA ALA A 55 2.47 2.43 -23.33
C ALA A 55 2.56 0.95 -23.77
N SER A 56 3.06 0.04 -22.93
CA SER A 56 3.25 -1.36 -23.29
C SER A 56 1.92 -2.11 -23.44
N PRO A 57 1.67 -2.85 -24.54
CA PRO A 57 0.43 -3.64 -24.72
C PRO A 57 0.33 -4.85 -23.78
N ALA A 58 1.39 -5.16 -23.03
CA ALA A 58 1.40 -6.16 -21.97
C ALA A 58 0.87 -5.61 -20.63
N LEU A 59 0.83 -4.29 -20.46
CA LEU A 59 0.27 -3.61 -19.28
C LEU A 59 -1.27 -3.59 -19.38
N VAL A 60 -1.93 -3.76 -18.23
CA VAL A 60 -3.40 -3.68 -18.09
C VAL A 60 -3.71 -2.78 -16.90
N GLU A 61 -4.56 -1.78 -17.10
CA GLU A 61 -5.08 -0.95 -16.01
C GLU A 61 -6.31 -1.62 -15.40
N LEU A 62 -6.24 -1.97 -14.13
CA LEU A 62 -7.29 -2.64 -13.36
C LEU A 62 -8.26 -1.63 -12.72
N GLN A 63 -7.73 -0.52 -12.21
CA GLN A 63 -8.50 0.60 -11.66
C GLN A 63 -7.91 1.93 -12.14
N PRO A 64 -8.71 2.91 -12.57
CA PRO A 64 -8.23 4.27 -12.84
C PRO A 64 -7.95 5.02 -11.54
N GLU A 65 -7.24 6.14 -11.63
CA GLU A 65 -7.08 7.07 -10.51
C GLU A 65 -8.44 7.68 -10.16
N ARG A 66 -8.87 7.61 -8.90
CA ARG A 66 -10.14 8.17 -8.41
C ARG A 66 -9.95 8.86 -7.06
N ALA A 67 -10.76 9.88 -6.79
CA ALA A 67 -10.90 10.37 -5.42
C ALA A 67 -11.92 9.50 -4.68
N ASP A 68 -11.59 9.04 -3.48
CA ASP A 68 -12.53 8.38 -2.58
C ASP A 68 -13.67 9.37 -2.21
N PRO A 69 -14.95 9.05 -2.48
CA PRO A 69 -16.08 9.90 -2.12
C PRO A 69 -16.24 10.17 -0.61
N ALA A 70 -15.66 9.33 0.26
CA ALA A 70 -15.80 9.42 1.71
C ALA A 70 -14.67 10.20 2.39
N THR A 71 -13.40 9.89 2.09
CA THR A 71 -12.24 10.61 2.67
C THR A 71 -11.77 11.81 1.84
N GLY A 72 -12.01 11.80 0.53
CA GLY A 72 -11.43 12.75 -0.41
C GLY A 72 -9.97 12.45 -0.80
N GLU A 73 -9.37 11.37 -0.30
CA GLU A 73 -8.03 10.94 -0.70
C GLU A 73 -8.01 10.43 -2.16
N ILE A 74 -6.84 10.49 -2.80
CA ILE A 74 -6.67 10.04 -4.19
C ILE A 74 -6.18 8.59 -4.20
N GLU A 75 -7.07 7.66 -4.54
CA GLU A 75 -6.70 6.29 -4.88
C GLU A 75 -5.93 6.28 -6.21
N LEU A 76 -4.65 5.94 -6.13
CA LEU A 76 -3.75 5.82 -7.29
C LEU A 76 -4.21 4.71 -8.25
N ALA A 77 -4.09 4.98 -9.55
CA ALA A 77 -4.39 4.01 -10.60
C ALA A 77 -3.60 2.70 -10.43
N ARG A 78 -4.32 1.57 -10.56
CA ARG A 78 -3.81 0.21 -10.33
C ARG A 78 -3.59 -0.53 -11.64
N TYR A 79 -2.45 -1.17 -11.77
CA TYR A 79 -2.00 -1.87 -12.97
C TYR A 79 -1.58 -3.30 -12.67
N SER A 80 -1.66 -4.15 -13.68
CA SER A 80 -1.06 -5.49 -13.71
C SER A 80 -0.55 -5.81 -15.12
N THR A 81 0.01 -7.01 -15.34
CA THR A 81 0.26 -7.52 -16.70
C THR A 81 -0.89 -8.39 -17.16
N ARG A 82 -1.14 -8.42 -18.48
CA ARG A 82 -2.15 -9.30 -19.08
C ARG A 82 -1.93 -10.77 -18.72
N GLU A 83 -0.67 -11.20 -18.70
CA GLU A 83 -0.25 -12.53 -18.28
C GLU A 83 -0.67 -12.85 -16.84
N MET A 84 -0.58 -11.90 -15.90
CA MET A 84 -0.99 -12.13 -14.51
C MET A 84 -2.51 -12.23 -14.38
N VAL A 85 -3.25 -11.37 -15.09
CA VAL A 85 -4.73 -11.45 -15.18
C VAL A 85 -5.15 -12.81 -15.74
N GLU A 86 -4.54 -13.26 -16.84
CA GLU A 86 -4.80 -14.56 -17.47
C GLU A 86 -4.48 -15.74 -16.52
N ILE A 87 -3.40 -15.65 -15.74
CA ILE A 87 -3.01 -16.66 -14.75
C ILE A 87 -3.99 -16.73 -13.57
N GLU A 88 -4.37 -15.59 -12.98
CA GLU A 88 -5.23 -15.57 -11.80
C GLU A 88 -6.70 -15.87 -12.15
N SER A 89 -7.24 -15.30 -13.23
CA SER A 89 -8.59 -15.65 -13.71
C SER A 89 -8.66 -17.14 -14.10
N GLY A 90 -7.72 -17.63 -14.90
CA GLY A 90 -7.70 -19.04 -15.32
C GLY A 90 -7.56 -20.02 -14.16
N MET A 91 -6.82 -19.66 -13.11
CA MET A 91 -6.71 -20.47 -11.88
C MET A 91 -8.04 -20.55 -11.13
N ILE A 92 -8.80 -19.45 -11.02
CA ILE A 92 -10.11 -19.43 -10.36
C ILE A 92 -11.13 -20.23 -11.17
N GLU A 93 -11.19 -20.07 -12.49
CA GLU A 93 -12.06 -20.91 -13.33
C GLU A 93 -11.73 -22.41 -13.17
N SER A 94 -10.44 -22.77 -13.05
CA SER A 94 -10.01 -24.15 -12.78
C SER A 94 -10.45 -24.62 -11.39
N ALA A 95 -10.37 -23.76 -10.36
CA ALA A 95 -10.85 -24.08 -9.02
C ALA A 95 -12.38 -24.32 -9.01
N GLN A 96 -13.16 -23.45 -9.65
CA GLN A 96 -14.62 -23.62 -9.84
C GLN A 96 -14.94 -24.96 -10.53
N ARG A 97 -14.26 -25.27 -11.65
CA ARG A 97 -14.46 -26.53 -12.39
C ARG A 97 -14.04 -27.76 -11.59
N MET A 98 -12.99 -27.68 -10.78
CA MET A 98 -12.57 -28.75 -9.88
C MET A 98 -13.52 -28.93 -8.68
N HIS A 99 -14.14 -27.85 -8.20
CA HIS A 99 -15.09 -27.88 -7.09
C HIS A 99 -16.40 -28.53 -7.51
N GLY A 100 -16.98 -28.08 -8.64
CA GLY A 100 -18.15 -28.74 -9.25
C GLY A 100 -17.88 -30.13 -9.85
N ALA A 101 -16.64 -30.60 -9.85
CA ALA A 101 -16.29 -31.95 -10.28
C ALA A 101 -16.21 -32.91 -9.09
N HIS A 102 -17.18 -33.82 -9.01
CA HIS A 102 -17.17 -34.88 -8.01
C HIS A 102 -16.31 -36.10 -8.46
N GLY A 103 -15.87 -36.91 -7.49
CA GLY A 103 -15.19 -38.19 -7.71
C GLY A 103 -14.15 -38.63 -6.67
N HIS A 104 -13.91 -37.85 -5.60
CA HIS A 104 -12.89 -38.15 -4.57
C HIS A 104 -13.46 -38.24 -3.15
N GLY A 105 -14.69 -38.76 -3.03
CA GLY A 105 -15.40 -38.86 -1.76
C GLY A 105 -15.08 -40.17 -1.05
N VAL A 106 -14.87 -40.11 0.26
CA VAL A 106 -14.56 -41.26 1.10
C VAL A 106 -15.85 -41.79 1.76
N ASP A 107 -16.03 -43.11 1.90
CA ASP A 107 -17.15 -43.67 2.67
C ASP A 107 -17.06 -43.20 4.13
N ARG A 108 -18.19 -42.74 4.64
CA ARG A 108 -18.34 -42.18 6.00
C ARG A 108 -17.73 -43.08 7.09
N ARG A 109 -17.73 -44.40 6.93
CA ARG A 109 -17.11 -45.36 7.88
C ARG A 109 -15.59 -45.28 7.92
N HIS A 110 -14.94 -44.95 6.82
CA HIS A 110 -13.49 -44.72 6.80
C HIS A 110 -13.16 -43.40 7.50
N VAL A 111 -13.97 -42.36 7.30
CA VAL A 111 -13.85 -41.07 8.00
C VAL A 111 -14.07 -41.21 9.51
N GLU A 112 -15.19 -41.81 9.93
CA GLU A 112 -15.54 -42.03 11.35
C GLU A 112 -14.44 -42.85 12.06
N ARG A 113 -13.96 -43.94 11.44
CA ARG A 113 -12.90 -44.78 12.01
C ARG A 113 -11.54 -44.08 12.09
N ALA A 114 -11.20 -43.20 11.14
CA ALA A 114 -9.97 -42.42 11.21
C ALA A 114 -10.03 -41.38 12.34
N ILE A 115 -11.19 -40.74 12.54
CA ILE A 115 -11.46 -39.83 13.65
C ILE A 115 -11.35 -40.57 15.00
N GLU A 116 -11.98 -41.75 15.15
CA GLU A 116 -11.87 -42.59 16.37
C GLU A 116 -10.42 -42.96 16.71
N ARG A 117 -9.62 -43.35 15.71
CA ARG A 117 -8.20 -43.66 15.89
C ARG A 117 -7.38 -42.46 16.32
N GLN A 118 -7.66 -41.29 15.74
CA GLN A 118 -6.93 -40.07 16.04
C GLN A 118 -7.30 -39.52 17.42
N ASP A 119 -8.58 -39.60 17.82
CA ASP A 119 -9.00 -39.35 19.21
C ASP A 119 -8.24 -40.29 20.17
N ALA A 120 -8.22 -41.60 19.89
CA ALA A 120 -7.47 -42.56 20.70
C ALA A 120 -5.94 -42.37 20.65
N ALA A 121 -5.40 -41.64 19.67
CA ALA A 121 -3.99 -41.23 19.63
C ALA A 121 -3.73 -39.99 20.50
N ILE A 122 -4.61 -38.98 20.42
CA ILE A 122 -4.58 -37.77 21.23
C ILE A 122 -4.72 -38.10 22.72
N GLN A 123 -5.65 -38.98 23.09
CA GLN A 123 -5.82 -39.43 24.48
C GLN A 123 -4.54 -40.06 25.06
N ARG A 124 -3.81 -40.84 24.25
CA ARG A 124 -2.56 -41.50 24.64
C ARG A 124 -1.38 -40.53 24.74
N SER A 125 -1.32 -39.49 23.90
CA SER A 125 -0.22 -38.52 23.93
C SER A 125 -0.43 -37.38 24.93
N ALA A 126 -1.68 -36.98 25.19
CA ALA A 126 -2.03 -36.00 26.20
C ALA A 126 -2.08 -36.57 27.63
N GLY A 127 -2.28 -37.88 27.78
CA GLY A 127 -2.53 -38.54 29.08
C GLY A 127 -3.92 -38.27 29.65
N ASP A 128 -4.81 -37.64 28.87
CA ASP A 128 -6.17 -37.28 29.24
C ASP A 128 -7.19 -38.01 28.35
N ALA A 129 -8.12 -38.74 28.97
CA ALA A 129 -9.18 -39.45 28.27
C ALA A 129 -10.24 -38.51 27.64
N SER A 130 -10.30 -37.24 28.04
CA SER A 130 -11.19 -36.23 27.45
C SER A 130 -10.61 -35.57 26.19
N ALA A 131 -9.28 -35.57 26.05
CA ALA A 131 -8.58 -34.93 24.94
C ALA A 131 -8.89 -35.61 23.60
N ARG A 132 -9.38 -34.82 22.64
CA ARG A 132 -9.93 -35.29 21.36
C ARG A 132 -9.87 -34.21 20.28
N LEU A 133 -10.07 -34.60 19.01
CA LEU A 133 -10.26 -33.66 17.90
C LEU A 133 -11.43 -32.71 18.21
N SER A 134 -11.27 -31.41 17.91
CA SER A 134 -12.35 -30.43 18.07
C SER A 134 -13.47 -30.63 17.05
N ASP A 135 -14.63 -30.04 17.29
CA ASP A 135 -15.77 -30.16 16.36
C ASP A 135 -15.50 -29.41 15.04
N GLU A 136 -14.69 -28.35 15.05
CA GLU A 136 -14.17 -27.73 13.82
C GLU A 136 -13.18 -28.66 13.08
N GLN A 137 -12.28 -29.35 13.78
CA GLN A 137 -11.38 -30.34 13.16
C GLN A 137 -12.15 -31.51 12.54
N ARG A 138 -13.22 -32.00 13.19
CA ARG A 138 -14.10 -33.05 12.64
C ARG A 138 -14.78 -32.57 11.35
N ARG A 139 -15.39 -31.38 11.37
CA ARG A 139 -16.02 -30.77 10.17
C ARG A 139 -15.01 -30.51 9.05
N ALA A 140 -13.77 -30.13 9.38
CA ALA A 140 -12.71 -29.97 8.39
C ALA A 140 -12.31 -31.30 7.73
N ILE A 141 -12.24 -32.41 8.49
CA ILE A 141 -12.02 -33.75 7.92
C ILE A 141 -13.19 -34.10 7.00
N GLU A 142 -14.44 -33.95 7.45
CA GLU A 142 -15.64 -34.22 6.65
C GLU A 142 -15.67 -33.39 5.34
N HIS A 143 -15.24 -32.12 5.39
CA HIS A 143 -15.13 -31.25 4.22
C HIS A 143 -14.07 -31.74 3.23
N ILE A 144 -12.83 -31.97 3.67
CA ILE A 144 -11.75 -32.36 2.74
C ILE A 144 -11.83 -33.82 2.28
N THR A 145 -12.53 -34.69 3.02
CA THR A 145 -12.89 -36.05 2.57
C THR A 145 -14.17 -36.10 1.71
N GLY A 146 -14.80 -34.94 1.45
CA GLY A 146 -15.91 -34.75 0.53
C GLY A 146 -15.56 -35.02 -0.96
N PRO A 147 -16.57 -35.16 -1.84
CA PRO A 147 -16.40 -35.69 -3.19
C PRO A 147 -15.72 -34.76 -4.21
N GLU A 148 -15.58 -33.46 -3.92
CA GLU A 148 -15.03 -32.41 -4.78
C GLU A 148 -13.54 -32.64 -5.11
N ARG A 149 -13.05 -32.21 -6.28
CA ARG A 149 -11.61 -32.29 -6.61
C ARG A 149 -10.76 -31.16 -6.03
N ILE A 150 -11.36 -30.09 -5.53
CA ILE A 150 -10.66 -29.09 -4.72
C ILE A 150 -11.43 -28.79 -3.44
N ALA A 151 -10.70 -28.74 -2.33
CA ALA A 151 -11.18 -28.35 -1.01
C ALA A 151 -10.10 -27.49 -0.32
N ALA A 152 -10.50 -26.66 0.64
CA ALA A 152 -9.59 -25.76 1.32
C ALA A 152 -9.83 -25.68 2.84
N VAL A 153 -8.76 -25.48 3.59
CA VAL A 153 -8.79 -25.28 5.04
C VAL A 153 -7.95 -24.07 5.41
N VAL A 154 -8.62 -23.04 5.93
CA VAL A 154 -7.97 -21.92 6.62
C VAL A 154 -7.90 -22.30 8.10
N GLY A 155 -6.78 -22.08 8.76
CA GLY A 155 -6.70 -22.37 10.20
C GLY A 155 -5.58 -21.62 10.90
N TYR A 156 -5.87 -21.09 12.08
CA TYR A 156 -4.98 -20.17 12.77
C TYR A 156 -3.68 -20.84 13.25
N ALA A 157 -2.74 -20.02 13.71
CA ALA A 157 -1.41 -20.40 14.18
C ALA A 157 -1.44 -21.23 15.47
N GLY A 158 -1.77 -22.53 15.35
CA GLY A 158 -1.86 -23.46 16.47
C GLY A 158 -3.16 -24.26 16.54
N ALA A 159 -4.06 -24.15 15.56
CA ALA A 159 -5.37 -24.84 15.54
C ALA A 159 -5.31 -26.33 15.12
N GLY A 160 -4.15 -26.98 15.22
CA GLY A 160 -4.00 -28.43 14.99
C GLY A 160 -4.15 -28.92 13.55
N LYS A 161 -3.87 -28.07 12.53
CA LYS A 161 -4.00 -28.41 11.10
C LYS A 161 -3.38 -29.78 10.71
N SER A 162 -2.19 -30.09 11.21
CA SER A 162 -1.54 -31.40 10.97
C SER A 162 -2.27 -32.58 11.61
N THR A 163 -2.80 -32.39 12.83
CA THR A 163 -3.54 -33.41 13.59
C THR A 163 -4.84 -33.78 12.88
N MET A 164 -5.46 -32.81 12.22
CA MET A 164 -6.60 -32.95 11.32
C MET A 164 -6.20 -33.71 10.03
N LEU A 165 -5.09 -33.30 9.39
CA LEU A 165 -4.56 -33.96 8.19
C LEU A 165 -4.14 -35.42 8.42
N ALA A 166 -3.66 -35.79 9.61
CA ALA A 166 -3.32 -37.17 9.96
C ALA A 166 -4.54 -38.11 9.85
N ALA A 167 -5.70 -37.67 10.33
CA ALA A 167 -6.95 -38.42 10.23
C ALA A 167 -7.49 -38.44 8.79
N ALA A 168 -7.42 -37.31 8.07
CA ALA A 168 -7.80 -37.27 6.67
C ALA A 168 -6.94 -38.20 5.79
N ARG A 169 -5.62 -38.28 6.05
CA ARG A 169 -4.71 -39.24 5.42
C ARG A 169 -5.17 -40.68 5.64
N GLU A 170 -5.46 -41.07 6.87
CA GLU A 170 -5.96 -42.43 7.16
C GLU A 170 -7.31 -42.72 6.48
N ALA A 171 -8.19 -41.74 6.35
CA ALA A 171 -9.47 -41.89 5.66
C ALA A 171 -9.27 -42.09 4.14
N TRP A 172 -8.46 -41.25 3.50
CA TRP A 172 -8.13 -41.36 2.07
C TRP A 172 -7.39 -42.66 1.71
N GLU A 173 -6.40 -43.06 2.52
CA GLU A 173 -5.67 -44.32 2.32
C GLU A 173 -6.57 -45.55 2.50
N ALA A 174 -7.57 -45.48 3.38
CA ALA A 174 -8.48 -46.60 3.63
C ALA A 174 -9.55 -46.76 2.53
N GLU A 175 -9.90 -45.69 1.81
CA GLU A 175 -10.67 -45.74 0.55
C GLU A 175 -9.82 -46.25 -0.63
N GLY A 176 -8.49 -46.09 -0.54
CA GLY A 176 -7.51 -46.56 -1.53
C GLY A 176 -6.83 -45.45 -2.34
N TYR A 177 -6.98 -44.18 -1.96
CA TYR A 177 -6.26 -43.07 -2.58
C TYR A 177 -4.79 -43.00 -2.12
N GLN A 178 -3.90 -42.53 -2.99
CA GLN A 178 -2.51 -42.21 -2.63
C GLN A 178 -2.43 -40.75 -2.16
N VAL A 179 -1.95 -40.52 -0.94
CA VAL A 179 -1.85 -39.16 -0.37
C VAL A 179 -0.44 -38.61 -0.57
N HIS A 180 -0.36 -37.38 -1.05
CA HIS A 180 0.90 -36.72 -1.43
C HIS A 180 0.99 -35.33 -0.83
N GLY A 181 2.09 -35.02 -0.15
CA GLY A 181 2.30 -33.74 0.50
C GLY A 181 3.21 -32.80 -0.28
N ALA A 182 2.90 -31.51 -0.21
CA ALA A 182 3.76 -30.44 -0.67
C ALA A 182 3.68 -29.21 0.22
N ALA A 183 4.78 -28.47 0.27
CA ALA A 183 4.86 -27.15 0.91
C ALA A 183 5.88 -26.28 0.18
N LEU A 184 5.90 -24.97 0.47
CA LEU A 184 6.87 -24.06 -0.15
C LEU A 184 8.32 -24.34 0.31
N SER A 185 8.53 -24.59 1.61
CA SER A 185 9.85 -24.78 2.22
C SER A 185 10.14 -26.24 2.58
N GLY A 186 11.43 -26.59 2.69
CA GLY A 186 11.86 -27.94 3.10
C GLY A 186 11.49 -28.27 4.55
N LYS A 187 11.47 -27.26 5.43
CA LYS A 187 11.07 -27.36 6.84
C LYS A 187 9.56 -27.55 7.01
N ALA A 188 8.74 -26.87 6.20
CA ALA A 188 7.29 -27.07 6.20
C ALA A 188 6.92 -28.46 5.64
N ALA A 189 7.58 -28.93 4.59
CA ALA A 189 7.37 -30.28 4.07
C ALA A 189 7.77 -31.38 5.08
N GLU A 190 8.87 -31.18 5.82
CA GLU A 190 9.25 -32.09 6.92
C GLU A 190 8.26 -32.06 8.07
N GLY A 191 7.88 -30.87 8.56
CA GLY A 191 6.88 -30.73 9.61
C GLY A 191 5.54 -31.38 9.22
N LEU A 192 5.10 -31.23 7.98
CA LEU A 192 3.91 -31.91 7.45
C LEU A 192 4.06 -33.44 7.51
N GLU A 193 5.18 -34.01 7.06
CA GLU A 193 5.42 -35.45 7.09
C GLU A 193 5.50 -36.01 8.52
N GLU A 194 6.25 -35.34 9.40
CA GLU A 194 6.41 -35.74 10.81
C GLU A 194 5.10 -35.67 11.61
N SER A 195 4.25 -34.68 11.34
CA SER A 195 3.04 -34.42 12.15
C SER A 195 1.73 -34.94 11.55
N SER A 196 1.72 -35.37 10.27
CA SER A 196 0.55 -35.99 9.62
C SER A 196 0.79 -37.38 9.04
N GLY A 197 2.05 -37.78 8.86
CA GLY A 197 2.44 -39.01 8.15
C GLY A 197 2.32 -38.92 6.62
N ILE A 198 1.96 -37.78 6.05
CA ILE A 198 1.87 -37.59 4.60
C ILE A 198 3.28 -37.42 4.01
N GLN A 199 3.69 -38.32 3.10
CA GLN A 199 4.98 -38.22 2.40
C GLN A 199 5.08 -36.91 1.62
N SER A 200 6.06 -36.07 1.95
CA SER A 200 6.07 -34.65 1.60
C SER A 200 7.38 -34.18 0.98
N ARG A 201 7.28 -33.29 -0.01
CA ARG A 201 8.45 -32.63 -0.64
C ARG A 201 8.10 -31.26 -1.18
N THR A 202 9.09 -30.39 -1.35
CA THR A 202 8.82 -29.00 -1.75
C THR A 202 8.11 -28.91 -3.11
N LEU A 203 7.29 -27.88 -3.29
CA LEU A 203 6.63 -27.58 -4.57
C LEU A 203 7.65 -27.46 -5.71
N ALA A 204 8.84 -26.91 -5.46
CA ALA A 204 9.94 -26.86 -6.43
C ALA A 204 10.45 -28.27 -6.83
N SER A 205 10.45 -29.25 -5.92
CA SER A 205 10.81 -30.64 -6.22
C SER A 205 9.71 -31.38 -6.99
N TRP A 206 8.43 -31.04 -6.78
CA TRP A 206 7.32 -31.55 -7.60
C TRP A 206 7.38 -30.99 -9.02
N SER A 207 7.49 -29.66 -9.19
CA SER A 207 7.62 -29.00 -10.49
C SER A 207 8.78 -29.56 -11.33
N ARG A 208 9.96 -29.72 -10.72
CA ARG A 208 11.14 -30.30 -11.39
C ARG A 208 10.96 -31.80 -11.70
N GLY A 209 10.14 -32.51 -10.93
CA GLY A 209 9.74 -33.89 -11.26
C GLY A 209 8.94 -33.94 -12.55
N TRP A 210 7.88 -33.12 -12.64
CA TRP A 210 6.99 -33.06 -13.81
C TRP A 210 7.72 -32.56 -15.07
N GLU A 211 8.66 -31.61 -14.95
CA GLU A 211 9.56 -31.18 -16.04
C GLU A 211 10.49 -32.27 -16.59
N ASN A 212 10.57 -33.43 -15.93
CA ASN A 212 11.38 -34.58 -16.32
C ASN A 212 10.54 -35.87 -16.38
N ASP A 213 9.21 -35.76 -16.53
CA ASP A 213 8.24 -36.85 -16.60
C ASP A 213 8.30 -37.85 -15.42
N ARG A 214 8.58 -37.35 -14.20
CA ARG A 214 8.73 -38.16 -12.97
C ARG A 214 7.80 -37.73 -11.86
N GLY A 215 7.12 -38.69 -11.24
CA GLY A 215 6.23 -38.44 -10.10
C GLY A 215 5.03 -37.57 -10.48
N THR A 216 4.40 -37.88 -11.61
CA THR A 216 3.10 -37.34 -12.03
C THR A 216 1.99 -37.77 -11.09
N ILE A 217 1.01 -36.90 -10.87
CA ILE A 217 -0.24 -37.22 -10.18
C ILE A 217 -1.33 -37.72 -11.16
N GLY A 218 -2.38 -38.33 -10.64
CA GLY A 218 -3.50 -38.91 -11.38
C GLY A 218 -4.78 -39.07 -10.55
N ARG A 219 -5.80 -39.70 -11.13
CA ARG A 219 -7.16 -39.87 -10.58
C ARG A 219 -7.26 -40.74 -9.31
N GLY A 220 -6.15 -41.33 -8.86
CA GLY A 220 -6.08 -42.09 -7.61
C GLY A 220 -5.46 -41.30 -6.47
N ASP A 221 -5.15 -40.02 -6.67
CA ASP A 221 -4.23 -39.29 -5.79
C ASP A 221 -4.89 -38.06 -5.14
N VAL A 222 -4.56 -37.82 -3.88
CA VAL A 222 -4.94 -36.63 -3.11
C VAL A 222 -3.68 -35.81 -2.82
N PHE A 223 -3.63 -34.60 -3.37
CA PHE A 223 -2.47 -33.71 -3.30
C PHE A 223 -2.69 -32.59 -2.27
N VAL A 224 -2.07 -32.72 -1.09
CA VAL A 224 -2.17 -31.74 0.00
C VAL A 224 -1.06 -30.70 -0.15
N ILE A 225 -1.42 -29.41 -0.23
CA ILE A 225 -0.48 -28.29 -0.16
C ILE A 225 -0.66 -27.59 1.19
N ASP A 226 0.36 -27.66 2.05
CA ASP A 226 0.39 -26.94 3.34
C ASP A 226 1.19 -25.63 3.25
N GLU A 227 0.93 -24.71 4.19
CA GLU A 227 1.34 -23.30 4.16
C GLU A 227 0.99 -22.62 2.82
N ALA A 228 -0.18 -22.96 2.25
CA ALA A 228 -0.64 -22.51 0.93
C ALA A 228 -0.71 -20.98 0.77
N GLY A 229 -0.92 -20.23 1.87
CA GLY A 229 -0.87 -18.76 1.90
C GLY A 229 0.48 -18.16 1.46
N MET A 230 1.58 -18.93 1.53
CA MET A 230 2.89 -18.50 1.05
C MET A 230 3.09 -18.69 -0.47
N VAL A 231 2.19 -19.37 -1.17
CA VAL A 231 2.37 -19.77 -2.57
C VAL A 231 1.84 -18.67 -3.49
N GLY A 232 2.71 -18.08 -4.33
CA GLY A 232 2.31 -17.01 -5.27
C GLY A 232 1.55 -17.54 -6.50
N SER A 233 0.75 -16.68 -7.14
CA SER A 233 -0.26 -17.04 -8.15
C SER A 233 0.29 -17.92 -9.27
N ARG A 234 1.44 -17.54 -9.85
CA ARG A 234 2.14 -18.28 -10.91
C ARG A 234 2.48 -19.73 -10.53
N GLN A 235 2.74 -19.99 -9.25
CA GLN A 235 3.05 -21.34 -8.76
C GLN A 235 1.77 -22.10 -8.44
N LEU A 236 0.81 -21.51 -7.72
CA LEU A 236 -0.41 -22.23 -7.34
C LEU A 236 -1.26 -22.60 -8.57
N ALA A 237 -1.37 -21.68 -9.54
CA ALA A 237 -2.06 -21.93 -10.81
C ALA A 237 -1.51 -23.15 -11.57
N ARG A 238 -0.19 -23.38 -11.55
CA ARG A 238 0.44 -24.56 -12.16
C ARG A 238 0.02 -25.86 -11.45
N PHE A 239 -0.07 -25.86 -10.12
CA PHE A 239 -0.46 -27.04 -9.35
C PHE A 239 -1.96 -27.34 -9.49
N VAL A 240 -2.82 -26.31 -9.48
CA VAL A 240 -4.26 -26.46 -9.77
C VAL A 240 -4.46 -26.98 -11.20
N GLY A 241 -3.76 -26.42 -12.20
CA GLY A 241 -3.88 -26.85 -13.60
C GLY A 241 -3.40 -28.28 -13.87
N GLU A 242 -2.29 -28.72 -13.26
CA GLU A 242 -1.88 -30.14 -13.34
C GLU A 242 -2.88 -31.06 -12.62
N ALA A 243 -3.39 -30.68 -11.43
CA ALA A 243 -4.39 -31.47 -10.74
C ALA A 243 -5.70 -31.61 -11.54
N GLU A 244 -6.17 -30.53 -12.18
CA GLU A 244 -7.33 -30.56 -13.07
C GLU A 244 -7.07 -31.47 -14.29
N ALA A 245 -5.96 -31.26 -15.00
CA ALA A 245 -5.63 -31.99 -16.23
C ALA A 245 -5.40 -33.49 -16.00
N ARG A 246 -4.83 -33.87 -14.85
CA ARG A 246 -4.66 -35.27 -14.43
C ARG A 246 -5.93 -35.85 -13.81
N GLY A 247 -6.84 -34.99 -13.36
CA GLY A 247 -8.08 -35.36 -12.68
C GLY A 247 -7.90 -35.87 -11.25
N ALA A 248 -6.84 -35.44 -10.56
CA ALA A 248 -6.56 -35.71 -9.16
C ALA A 248 -7.40 -34.83 -8.22
N LYS A 249 -7.36 -35.08 -6.89
CA LYS A 249 -7.83 -34.11 -5.89
C LYS A 249 -6.67 -33.24 -5.41
N ILE A 250 -6.93 -31.96 -5.15
CA ILE A 250 -6.02 -31.04 -4.48
C ILE A 250 -6.68 -30.49 -3.21
N VAL A 251 -5.93 -30.42 -2.11
CA VAL A 251 -6.40 -29.89 -0.83
C VAL A 251 -5.45 -28.79 -0.39
N LEU A 252 -5.96 -27.57 -0.26
CA LEU A 252 -5.16 -26.40 0.11
C LEU A 252 -5.31 -26.12 1.60
N VAL A 253 -4.21 -26.14 2.34
CA VAL A 253 -4.18 -25.95 3.79
C VAL A 253 -3.25 -24.78 4.10
N GLY A 254 -3.68 -23.87 4.98
CA GLY A 254 -2.87 -22.70 5.28
C GLY A 254 -3.51 -21.73 6.27
N ASP A 255 -3.07 -20.49 6.15
CA ASP A 255 -3.49 -19.33 6.93
C ASP A 255 -3.14 -18.12 6.05
N HIS A 256 -4.13 -17.34 5.60
CA HIS A 256 -3.87 -16.19 4.73
C HIS A 256 -3.49 -14.92 5.51
N GLU A 257 -3.57 -14.93 6.85
CA GLU A 257 -3.11 -13.82 7.69
C GLU A 257 -1.68 -14.01 8.22
N GLN A 258 -1.11 -15.21 8.16
CA GLN A 258 0.33 -15.39 8.30
C GLN A 258 1.10 -14.79 7.10
N LEU A 259 2.42 -14.99 7.06
CA LEU A 259 3.30 -14.34 6.09
C LEU A 259 2.85 -14.57 4.64
N GLN A 260 2.59 -13.46 3.96
CA GLN A 260 2.16 -13.42 2.57
C GLN A 260 3.18 -14.09 1.64
N ALA A 261 2.69 -14.60 0.50
CA ALA A 261 3.54 -15.17 -0.54
C ALA A 261 4.70 -14.25 -0.93
N ILE A 262 5.92 -14.79 -1.09
CA ILE A 262 7.06 -14.00 -1.58
C ILE A 262 6.80 -13.56 -3.03
N GLY A 263 6.27 -14.47 -3.85
CA GLY A 263 5.84 -14.19 -5.21
C GLY A 263 4.58 -13.32 -5.29
N ALA A 264 4.25 -12.87 -6.50
CA ALA A 264 3.05 -12.09 -6.79
C ALA A 264 1.73 -12.77 -6.35
N GLY A 265 0.80 -11.94 -5.86
CA GLY A 265 -0.60 -12.29 -5.55
C GLY A 265 -0.82 -12.99 -4.20
N ALA A 266 -2.09 -13.28 -3.93
CA ALA A 266 -2.58 -14.00 -2.74
C ALA A 266 -3.56 -15.12 -3.17
N PRO A 267 -3.13 -16.07 -4.02
CA PRO A 267 -4.03 -16.98 -4.73
C PRO A 267 -4.77 -17.97 -3.82
N PHE A 268 -4.19 -18.31 -2.66
CA PHE A 268 -4.88 -19.12 -1.65
C PHE A 268 -6.12 -18.40 -1.12
N ARG A 269 -6.00 -17.11 -0.78
CA ARG A 269 -7.12 -16.27 -0.30
C ARG A 269 -8.24 -16.24 -1.35
N ALA A 270 -7.90 -15.92 -2.59
CA ALA A 270 -8.85 -15.85 -3.70
C ALA A 270 -9.57 -17.20 -3.97
N ILE A 271 -8.87 -18.33 -3.84
CA ILE A 271 -9.52 -19.65 -3.93
C ILE A 271 -10.45 -19.89 -2.72
N THR A 272 -10.02 -19.59 -1.49
CA THR A 272 -10.84 -19.76 -0.27
C THR A 272 -12.06 -18.83 -0.19
N GLU A 273 -12.01 -17.69 -0.87
CA GLU A 273 -13.10 -16.73 -1.07
C GLU A 273 -14.10 -17.25 -2.12
N GLU A 274 -13.62 -17.89 -3.20
CA GLU A 274 -14.45 -18.43 -4.30
C GLU A 274 -15.15 -19.76 -3.96
N ILE A 275 -14.39 -20.80 -3.57
CA ILE A 275 -14.94 -22.16 -3.39
C ILE A 275 -15.41 -22.44 -1.95
N GLY A 276 -15.28 -21.44 -1.07
CA GLY A 276 -15.39 -21.61 0.38
C GLY A 276 -14.23 -22.41 0.99
N HIS A 277 -14.32 -22.67 2.28
CA HIS A 277 -13.32 -23.43 3.04
C HIS A 277 -13.90 -23.93 4.37
N ALA A 278 -13.21 -24.88 5.01
CA ALA A 278 -13.38 -25.12 6.44
C ALA A 278 -12.44 -24.21 7.24
N GLU A 279 -12.94 -23.59 8.32
CA GLU A 279 -12.12 -22.77 9.24
C GLU A 279 -11.74 -23.56 10.50
N LEU A 280 -10.49 -23.41 10.95
CA LEU A 280 -9.97 -23.91 12.23
C LEU A 280 -9.49 -22.73 13.10
N SER A 281 -10.36 -22.30 13.99
CA SER A 281 -10.23 -21.11 14.86
C SER A 281 -9.70 -21.43 16.26
N GLU A 282 -9.80 -22.68 16.72
CA GLU A 282 -9.52 -23.09 18.10
C GLU A 282 -8.00 -23.25 18.33
N ILE A 283 -7.33 -22.14 18.64
CA ILE A 283 -5.89 -22.12 18.94
C ILE A 283 -5.59 -22.95 20.20
N ARG A 284 -4.83 -24.05 20.05
CA ARG A 284 -4.41 -24.94 21.16
C ARG A 284 -2.91 -24.87 21.50
N ARG A 285 -2.16 -23.90 20.93
CA ARG A 285 -0.70 -23.77 21.15
C ARG A 285 -0.35 -23.14 22.49
N GLN A 286 -0.96 -22.00 22.82
CA GLN A 286 -0.67 -21.24 24.03
C GLN A 286 -1.30 -21.90 25.25
N ARG A 287 -0.54 -22.01 26.34
CA ARG A 287 -1.03 -22.65 27.57
C ARG A 287 -1.97 -21.75 28.37
N VAL A 288 -1.85 -20.43 28.28
CA VAL A 288 -2.65 -19.46 29.05
C VAL A 288 -3.81 -18.90 28.21
N ASP A 289 -4.98 -18.72 28.83
CA ASP A 289 -6.22 -18.33 28.14
C ASP A 289 -6.11 -16.98 27.42
N TRP A 290 -5.65 -15.92 28.09
CA TRP A 290 -5.48 -14.59 27.49
C TRP A 290 -4.48 -14.57 26.33
N GLN A 291 -3.47 -15.45 26.36
CA GLN A 291 -2.50 -15.59 25.26
C GLN A 291 -3.14 -16.22 24.02
N ARG A 292 -4.13 -17.10 24.19
CA ARG A 292 -4.95 -17.65 23.09
C ARG A 292 -5.88 -16.58 22.52
N GLU A 293 -6.56 -15.82 23.38
CA GLU A 293 -7.43 -14.70 22.98
C GLU A 293 -6.65 -13.66 22.16
N ALA A 294 -5.53 -13.16 22.67
CA ALA A 294 -4.65 -12.24 21.94
C ALA A 294 -4.08 -12.85 20.64
N SER A 295 -3.92 -14.18 20.56
CA SER A 295 -3.52 -14.86 19.33
C SER A 295 -4.66 -14.94 18.29
N VAL A 296 -5.93 -15.02 18.72
CA VAL A 296 -7.11 -14.88 17.86
C VAL A 296 -7.27 -13.42 17.41
N ASP A 297 -6.97 -12.45 18.28
CA ASP A 297 -6.99 -11.03 17.93
C ASP A 297 -5.98 -10.72 16.82
N PHE A 298 -4.74 -11.20 16.94
CA PHE A 298 -3.75 -11.14 15.84
C PHE A 298 -4.22 -11.83 14.55
N ALA A 299 -4.86 -13.01 14.64
CA ALA A 299 -5.39 -13.74 13.50
C ALA A 299 -6.58 -13.03 12.81
N THR A 300 -7.37 -12.25 13.55
CA THR A 300 -8.60 -11.57 13.07
C THR A 300 -8.37 -10.09 12.76
N HIS A 301 -7.14 -9.74 12.37
CA HIS A 301 -6.64 -8.38 12.10
C HIS A 301 -6.66 -7.38 13.28
N ARG A 302 -7.16 -7.77 14.46
CA ARG A 302 -7.25 -6.97 15.69
C ARG A 302 -5.89 -6.89 16.40
N THR A 303 -4.91 -6.37 15.66
CA THR A 303 -3.50 -6.34 16.07
C THR A 303 -3.24 -5.32 17.19
N ALA A 304 -4.05 -4.27 17.28
CA ALA A 304 -3.97 -3.30 18.37
C ALA A 304 -4.43 -3.92 19.69
N GLU A 305 -5.55 -4.65 19.67
CA GLU A 305 -6.09 -5.39 20.82
C GLU A 305 -5.13 -6.50 21.28
N GLY A 306 -4.58 -7.27 20.33
CA GLY A 306 -3.54 -8.25 20.62
C GLY A 306 -2.29 -7.63 21.25
N LEU A 307 -1.78 -6.50 20.73
CA LEU A 307 -0.64 -5.78 21.32
C LEU A 307 -0.98 -5.21 22.71
N ALA A 308 -2.18 -4.68 22.91
CA ALA A 308 -2.64 -4.16 24.20
C ALA A 308 -2.67 -5.26 25.27
N ALA A 309 -3.16 -6.46 24.94
CA ALA A 309 -3.14 -7.60 25.86
C ALA A 309 -1.71 -7.97 26.30
N TYR A 310 -0.73 -8.02 25.38
CA TYR A 310 0.67 -8.24 25.77
C TYR A 310 1.28 -7.04 26.53
N ARG A 311 0.91 -5.79 26.21
CA ARG A 311 1.35 -4.61 26.98
C ARG A 311 0.85 -4.68 28.43
N ASP A 312 -0.44 -4.96 28.62
CA ASP A 312 -1.12 -4.90 29.92
C ASP A 312 -0.70 -6.06 30.84
N HIS A 313 -0.17 -7.15 30.27
CA HIS A 313 0.53 -8.22 30.99
C HIS A 313 2.05 -7.98 31.19
N GLY A 314 2.59 -6.82 30.79
CA GLY A 314 4.01 -6.48 30.93
C GLY A 314 4.94 -7.14 29.90
N ASN A 315 4.37 -7.74 28.85
CA ASN A 315 5.08 -8.49 27.81
C ASN A 315 5.54 -7.65 26.60
N ILE A 316 5.44 -6.32 26.68
CA ILE A 316 6.07 -5.38 25.75
C ILE A 316 7.02 -4.49 26.56
N SER A 317 8.31 -4.52 26.23
CA SER A 317 9.35 -3.70 26.84
C SER A 317 9.83 -2.61 25.88
N PHE A 318 10.00 -1.40 26.40
CA PHE A 318 10.66 -0.30 25.69
C PHE A 318 12.05 -0.07 26.26
N ALA A 319 12.98 0.29 25.37
CA ALA A 319 14.32 0.74 25.71
C ALA A 319 14.62 2.02 24.94
N GLU A 320 15.55 2.86 25.41
CA GLU A 320 15.84 4.14 24.74
C GLU A 320 16.36 3.92 23.31
N THR A 321 17.39 3.07 23.16
CA THR A 321 18.01 2.80 21.86
C THR A 321 17.80 1.37 21.38
N GLY A 322 18.04 1.16 20.09
CA GLY A 322 18.13 -0.18 19.50
C GLY A 322 19.20 -1.08 20.12
N GLU A 323 20.19 -0.53 20.82
CA GLU A 323 21.22 -1.32 21.53
C GLU A 323 20.74 -1.79 22.90
N ASP A 324 20.09 -0.92 23.66
CA ASP A 324 19.50 -1.26 24.96
C ASP A 324 18.43 -2.35 24.82
N ALA A 325 17.61 -2.28 23.75
CA ALA A 325 16.61 -3.29 23.43
C ALA A 325 17.24 -4.66 23.12
N ARG A 326 18.40 -4.71 22.42
CA ARG A 326 19.17 -5.96 22.23
C ARG A 326 19.77 -6.44 23.55
N GLY A 327 20.26 -5.54 24.40
CA GLY A 327 20.77 -5.86 25.73
C GLY A 327 19.70 -6.47 26.64
N GLN A 328 18.46 -6.00 26.56
CA GLN A 328 17.31 -6.63 27.23
C GLN A 328 17.06 -8.05 26.69
N ILE A 329 16.98 -8.22 25.36
CA ILE A 329 16.82 -9.55 24.73
C ILE A 329 17.89 -10.55 25.21
N VAL A 330 19.17 -10.13 25.26
CA VAL A 330 20.28 -11.00 25.71
C VAL A 330 20.09 -11.45 27.16
N ARG A 331 19.81 -10.51 28.08
CA ARG A 331 19.61 -10.82 29.50
C ARG A 331 18.43 -11.77 29.72
N ASP A 332 17.30 -11.49 29.09
CA ASP A 332 16.06 -12.22 29.34
C ASP A 332 16.05 -13.60 28.63
N TYR A 333 16.76 -13.73 27.50
CA TYR A 333 17.02 -15.02 26.84
C TYR A 333 17.91 -15.93 27.68
N LEU A 334 18.95 -15.36 28.30
CA LEU A 334 19.89 -16.13 29.12
C LEU A 334 19.31 -16.47 30.49
N ALA A 335 18.64 -15.54 31.16
CA ALA A 335 17.92 -15.85 32.40
C ALA A 335 16.92 -17.01 32.20
N ASP A 336 16.21 -17.05 31.08
CA ASP A 336 15.34 -18.18 30.72
C ASP A 336 16.10 -19.48 30.42
N ARG A 337 17.27 -19.42 29.77
CA ARG A 337 18.15 -20.58 29.57
C ARG A 337 18.65 -21.14 30.91
N ASP A 338 18.95 -20.26 31.85
CA ASP A 338 19.47 -20.61 33.16
C ASP A 338 18.33 -21.16 34.08
N GLU A 339 17.10 -20.63 33.95
CA GLU A 339 15.88 -21.15 34.61
C GLU A 339 15.38 -22.48 34.04
N ARG A 340 15.46 -22.67 32.72
CA ARG A 340 14.82 -23.75 31.96
C ARG A 340 15.77 -24.30 30.89
N PRO A 341 16.87 -24.99 31.24
CA PRO A 341 17.87 -25.45 30.27
C PRO A 341 17.24 -26.27 29.12
N ASP A 342 16.36 -27.22 29.44
CA ASP A 342 15.66 -28.09 28.47
C ASP A 342 14.52 -27.40 27.69
N GLY A 343 14.16 -26.17 28.06
CA GLY A 343 13.06 -25.42 27.43
C GLY A 343 13.42 -24.89 26.05
N THR A 344 12.49 -24.97 25.08
CA THR A 344 12.76 -24.50 23.71
C THR A 344 12.58 -22.98 23.59
N ARG A 345 13.60 -22.29 23.07
CA ARG A 345 13.66 -20.82 22.95
C ARG A 345 14.23 -20.35 21.62
N VAL A 346 13.80 -19.18 21.16
CA VAL A 346 14.38 -18.50 19.99
C VAL A 346 14.23 -16.98 20.09
N ALA A 347 15.28 -16.24 19.72
CA ALA A 347 15.18 -14.81 19.46
C ALA A 347 14.81 -14.55 17.98
N MET A 348 13.96 -13.56 17.74
CA MET A 348 13.41 -13.26 16.41
C MET A 348 13.50 -11.78 16.10
N ALA A 349 13.91 -11.45 14.88
CA ALA A 349 13.86 -10.09 14.35
C ALA A 349 13.46 -10.09 12.87
N HIS A 350 13.05 -8.93 12.34
CA HIS A 350 12.76 -8.82 10.91
C HIS A 350 14.05 -8.63 10.08
N ARG A 351 14.91 -7.68 10.45
CA ARG A 351 16.12 -7.33 9.68
C ARG A 351 17.25 -8.31 9.99
N ARG A 352 18.01 -8.72 8.96
CA ARG A 352 19.18 -9.59 9.13
C ARG A 352 20.29 -8.97 9.98
N ALA A 353 20.38 -7.64 10.01
CA ALA A 353 21.33 -6.91 10.86
C ALA A 353 21.02 -7.11 12.34
N ASP A 354 19.75 -6.98 12.75
CA ASP A 354 19.34 -7.22 14.14
C ASP A 354 19.57 -8.69 14.54
N VAL A 355 19.22 -9.64 13.66
CA VAL A 355 19.47 -11.08 13.90
C VAL A 355 20.95 -11.37 14.14
N ARG A 356 21.85 -10.77 13.35
CA ARG A 356 23.30 -10.91 13.55
C ARG A 356 23.73 -10.27 14.88
N ALA A 357 23.34 -9.02 15.13
CA ALA A 357 23.71 -8.32 16.37
C ALA A 357 23.21 -9.02 17.65
N ILE A 358 22.04 -9.67 17.61
CA ILE A 358 21.53 -10.47 18.74
C ILE A 358 22.28 -11.79 18.88
N ASN A 359 22.59 -12.49 17.78
CA ASN A 359 23.45 -13.69 17.82
C ASN A 359 24.83 -13.37 18.41
N ASP A 360 25.49 -12.34 17.88
CA ASP A 360 26.82 -11.90 18.32
C ASP A 360 26.80 -11.54 19.81
N ALA A 361 25.80 -10.76 20.27
CA ALA A 361 25.70 -10.33 21.66
C ALA A 361 25.36 -11.47 22.66
N ILE A 362 24.47 -12.40 22.30
CA ILE A 362 24.21 -13.61 23.11
C ILE A 362 25.49 -14.44 23.23
N ARG A 363 26.24 -14.59 22.12
CA ARG A 363 27.47 -15.36 22.08
C ARG A 363 28.59 -14.73 22.92
N THR A 364 28.77 -13.40 22.87
CA THR A 364 29.75 -12.67 23.68
C THR A 364 29.47 -12.84 25.17
N GLU A 365 28.23 -12.62 25.64
CA GLU A 365 27.87 -12.79 27.05
C GLU A 365 28.07 -14.26 27.53
N LEU A 366 27.85 -15.26 26.67
CA LEU A 366 28.19 -16.66 26.99
C LEU A 366 29.71 -16.91 27.10
N GLN A 367 30.54 -16.22 26.30
CA GLN A 367 32.00 -16.28 26.42
C GLN A 367 32.49 -15.56 27.68
N ASP A 368 31.95 -14.37 27.99
CA ASP A 368 32.31 -13.59 29.18
C ASP A 368 31.95 -14.30 30.50
N ARG A 369 30.90 -15.14 30.49
CA ARG A 369 30.55 -16.06 31.59
C ARG A 369 31.46 -17.30 31.68
N GLY A 370 32.25 -17.58 30.64
CA GLY A 370 33.04 -18.82 30.52
C GLY A 370 32.21 -20.07 30.20
N GLU A 371 30.96 -19.90 29.73
CA GLU A 371 30.08 -21.00 29.33
C GLU A 371 30.29 -21.45 27.89
N LEU A 372 30.95 -20.61 27.07
CA LEU A 372 31.32 -20.89 25.69
C LEU A 372 32.81 -20.59 25.48
N ALA A 373 33.51 -21.46 24.74
CA ALA A 373 34.92 -21.25 24.43
C ALA A 373 35.15 -20.00 23.55
N GLN A 374 36.29 -19.33 23.76
CA GLN A 374 36.74 -18.16 23.00
C GLN A 374 38.20 -18.34 22.57
N GLY A 375 38.47 -18.24 21.26
CA GLY A 375 39.79 -18.48 20.69
C GLY A 375 40.19 -19.97 20.57
N GLU A 376 41.23 -20.19 19.77
CA GLU A 376 41.69 -21.54 19.36
C GLU A 376 42.24 -22.37 20.53
N ASP A 377 42.94 -21.74 21.47
CA ASP A 377 43.48 -22.38 22.68
C ASP A 377 42.38 -22.90 23.63
N ALA A 378 41.16 -22.36 23.55
CA ALA A 378 39.98 -22.82 24.31
C ALA A 378 39.12 -23.83 23.52
N GLY A 379 39.46 -24.12 22.26
CA GLY A 379 38.72 -25.03 21.39
C GLY A 379 37.62 -24.37 20.53
N ALA A 380 37.64 -23.05 20.35
CA ALA A 380 36.79 -22.37 19.36
C ALA A 380 37.56 -22.17 18.04
N LEU A 381 36.95 -22.45 16.88
CA LEU A 381 37.62 -22.41 15.58
C LEU A 381 36.93 -21.47 14.59
N THR A 382 37.74 -20.76 13.79
CA THR A 382 37.25 -19.82 12.78
C THR A 382 37.13 -20.48 11.40
N PHE A 383 35.93 -20.52 10.85
CA PHE A 383 35.62 -21.07 9.54
C PHE A 383 35.14 -19.99 8.56
N GLN A 384 35.18 -20.30 7.26
CA GLN A 384 34.58 -19.47 6.21
C GLN A 384 33.12 -19.88 6.01
N THR A 385 32.21 -18.90 6.05
CA THR A 385 30.78 -19.07 5.71
C THR A 385 30.42 -18.21 4.48
N ASN A 386 29.23 -18.42 3.92
CA ASN A 386 28.67 -17.59 2.85
C ASN A 386 28.63 -16.09 3.21
N ASP A 387 28.44 -15.76 4.49
CA ASP A 387 28.31 -14.39 5.01
C ASP A 387 29.62 -13.93 5.73
N GLY A 388 30.77 -14.46 5.34
CA GLY A 388 32.10 -14.11 5.84
C GLY A 388 32.70 -15.13 6.82
N LYS A 389 33.80 -14.77 7.49
CA LYS A 389 34.36 -15.63 8.55
C LYS A 389 33.44 -15.63 9.79
N ARG A 390 33.44 -16.73 10.53
CA ARG A 390 32.75 -16.92 11.84
C ARG A 390 33.58 -17.82 12.74
N GLU A 391 33.62 -17.51 14.02
CA GLU A 391 34.08 -18.43 15.06
C GLU A 391 32.90 -19.31 15.51
N PHE A 392 33.15 -20.62 15.68
CA PHE A 392 32.22 -21.57 16.29
C PHE A 392 32.92 -22.35 17.40
N ALA A 393 32.22 -22.60 18.49
CA ALA A 393 32.72 -23.25 19.71
C ALA A 393 31.84 -24.46 20.11
N PRO A 394 32.34 -25.41 20.91
CA PRO A 394 31.49 -26.41 21.58
C PRO A 394 30.36 -25.73 22.35
N GLY A 395 29.12 -26.16 22.14
CA GLY A 395 27.91 -25.53 22.69
C GLY A 395 27.30 -24.40 21.86
N ASP A 396 27.92 -23.94 20.76
CA ASP A 396 27.34 -22.89 19.90
C ASP A 396 25.99 -23.33 19.31
N ARG A 397 25.01 -22.42 19.32
CA ARG A 397 23.73 -22.63 18.62
C ARG A 397 23.90 -22.24 17.16
N ILE A 398 23.49 -23.09 16.22
CA ILE A 398 23.71 -22.89 14.78
C ILE A 398 22.45 -23.07 13.94
N VAL A 399 22.40 -22.39 12.79
CA VAL A 399 21.30 -22.49 11.81
C VAL A 399 21.84 -22.86 10.41
N PHE A 400 21.24 -23.88 9.81
CA PHE A 400 21.53 -24.28 8.44
C PHE A 400 20.80 -23.34 7.46
N LEU A 401 21.50 -22.86 6.43
CA LEU A 401 20.99 -21.87 5.47
C LEU A 401 20.65 -22.46 4.09
N GLU A 402 21.18 -23.64 3.76
CA GLU A 402 20.90 -24.33 2.49
C GLU A 402 20.57 -25.82 2.70
N ASN A 403 19.88 -26.44 1.74
CA ASN A 403 19.53 -27.86 1.80
C ASN A 403 20.69 -28.72 1.28
N ASN A 404 21.22 -29.63 2.09
CA ASN A 404 22.19 -30.64 1.66
C ASN A 404 21.65 -32.04 1.99
N ARG A 405 21.53 -32.90 0.98
CA ARG A 405 20.94 -34.24 1.11
C ARG A 405 21.86 -35.27 1.76
N ASP A 406 23.16 -35.14 1.54
CA ASP A 406 24.16 -36.11 1.96
C ASP A 406 24.48 -35.93 3.46
N LEU A 407 24.51 -34.68 3.92
CA LEU A 407 24.43 -34.32 5.34
C LEU A 407 23.02 -34.57 5.91
N GLY A 408 21.99 -34.47 5.07
CA GLY A 408 20.58 -34.60 5.45
C GLY A 408 20.05 -33.41 6.25
N VAL A 409 20.56 -32.20 5.97
CA VAL A 409 20.21 -30.92 6.64
C VAL A 409 19.42 -30.00 5.70
N LYS A 410 18.62 -29.09 6.27
CA LYS A 410 17.70 -28.23 5.52
C LYS A 410 17.78 -26.77 5.97
N ASN A 411 17.49 -25.84 5.05
CA ASN A 411 17.43 -24.41 5.34
C ASN A 411 16.38 -24.10 6.42
N GLY A 412 16.81 -23.52 7.54
CA GLY A 412 15.97 -23.19 8.69
C GLY A 412 15.90 -24.30 9.76
N MET A 413 16.64 -25.40 9.59
CA MET A 413 16.94 -26.37 10.63
C MET A 413 17.95 -25.77 11.61
N LEU A 414 17.77 -26.05 12.90
CA LEU A 414 18.64 -25.64 13.99
C LEU A 414 19.41 -26.85 14.54
N GLY A 415 20.51 -26.57 15.22
CA GLY A 415 21.28 -27.55 15.96
C GLY A 415 22.21 -26.89 16.97
N THR A 416 22.94 -27.70 17.71
CA THR A 416 23.91 -27.27 18.72
C THR A 416 25.24 -27.97 18.44
N VAL A 417 26.34 -27.22 18.43
CA VAL A 417 27.69 -27.77 18.21
C VAL A 417 28.07 -28.68 19.36
N GLU A 418 28.43 -29.92 19.04
CA GLU A 418 29.02 -30.89 19.99
C GLU A 418 30.48 -30.52 20.20
N HIS A 419 31.23 -30.43 19.10
CA HIS A 419 32.60 -29.91 19.07
C HIS A 419 32.99 -29.44 17.65
N VAL A 420 34.10 -28.71 17.56
CA VAL A 420 34.71 -28.28 16.29
C VAL A 420 36.08 -28.93 16.10
N GLU A 421 36.47 -29.13 14.84
CA GLU A 421 37.79 -29.65 14.46
C GLU A 421 38.30 -28.93 13.20
N GLU A 422 39.58 -29.11 12.85
CA GLU A 422 40.14 -28.50 11.64
C GLU A 422 39.34 -28.93 10.38
N GLY A 423 38.73 -27.94 9.71
CA GLY A 423 37.90 -28.15 8.53
C GLY A 423 36.48 -28.72 8.74
N ARG A 424 36.04 -29.04 9.97
CA ARG A 424 34.70 -29.58 10.22
C ARG A 424 34.04 -29.15 11.54
N ILE A 425 32.72 -29.05 11.53
CA ILE A 425 31.87 -28.82 12.71
C ILE A 425 31.03 -30.08 12.94
N ILE A 426 30.98 -30.58 14.19
CA ILE A 426 30.10 -31.67 14.58
C ILE A 426 28.96 -31.07 15.43
N ALA A 427 27.71 -31.35 15.07
CA ALA A 427 26.55 -30.76 15.74
C ALA A 427 25.37 -31.72 15.84
N THR A 428 24.67 -31.71 16.98
CA THR A 428 23.39 -32.40 17.14
C THR A 428 22.29 -31.57 16.48
N LEU A 429 21.44 -32.21 15.67
CA LEU A 429 20.27 -31.57 15.06
C LEU A 429 19.06 -31.56 16.01
N ASP A 430 18.26 -30.49 15.94
CA ASP A 430 16.93 -30.47 16.56
C ASP A 430 16.00 -31.49 15.89
N GLY A 431 15.12 -32.13 16.68
CA GLY A 431 13.94 -32.84 16.16
C GLY A 431 13.96 -34.36 16.34
N GLY A 432 13.60 -34.84 17.54
CA GLY A 432 13.09 -36.21 17.79
C GLY A 432 14.05 -37.38 17.60
N ARG A 433 15.23 -37.17 17.01
CA ARG A 433 16.33 -38.13 16.92
C ARG A 433 17.63 -37.38 17.19
N GLU A 434 18.35 -37.76 18.24
CA GLU A 434 19.70 -37.27 18.52
C GLU A 434 20.62 -37.68 17.37
N ARG A 435 20.77 -36.79 16.39
CA ARG A 435 21.48 -37.04 15.14
C ARG A 435 22.60 -36.03 14.99
N SER A 436 23.78 -36.43 15.47
CA SER A 436 25.04 -35.75 15.17
C SER A 436 25.27 -35.72 13.66
N VAL A 437 25.57 -34.55 13.11
CA VAL A 437 25.99 -34.35 11.73
C VAL A 437 27.41 -33.77 11.70
N SER A 438 28.29 -34.39 10.92
CA SER A 438 29.64 -33.88 10.64
C SER A 438 29.58 -33.00 9.38
N VAL A 439 29.67 -31.69 9.56
CA VAL A 439 29.60 -30.68 8.50
C VAL A 439 31.02 -30.36 7.98
N PRO A 440 31.39 -30.76 6.76
CA PRO A 440 32.68 -30.40 6.16
C PRO A 440 32.61 -28.94 5.67
N MET A 441 33.37 -28.05 6.33
CA MET A 441 33.31 -26.61 6.09
C MET A 441 33.99 -26.19 4.77
N GLY A 442 34.70 -27.10 4.10
CA GLY A 442 35.14 -26.92 2.72
C GLY A 442 33.97 -26.92 1.73
N ASP A 443 33.04 -27.86 1.88
CA ASP A 443 31.94 -28.10 0.94
C ASP A 443 30.61 -27.44 1.35
N TYR A 444 30.39 -27.19 2.64
CA TYR A 444 29.17 -26.58 3.16
C TYR A 444 29.48 -25.33 3.99
N GLN A 445 29.39 -24.16 3.35
CA GLN A 445 29.63 -22.85 3.95
C GLN A 445 28.32 -22.11 4.32
N ALA A 446 27.17 -22.75 4.10
CA ALA A 446 25.84 -22.18 4.28
C ALA A 446 25.34 -22.33 5.73
N ILE A 447 26.09 -21.81 6.70
CA ILE A 447 25.81 -21.91 8.14
C ILE A 447 26.13 -20.59 8.84
N ASP A 448 25.37 -20.24 9.89
CA ASP A 448 25.59 -19.06 10.74
C ASP A 448 25.07 -19.38 12.16
N HIS A 449 25.24 -18.49 13.13
CA HIS A 449 24.72 -18.68 14.50
C HIS A 449 23.18 -18.70 14.56
N GLY A 450 22.62 -19.42 15.53
CA GLY A 450 21.20 -19.81 15.58
C GLY A 450 20.45 -19.47 16.87
N TYR A 451 21.02 -18.68 17.77
CA TYR A 451 20.32 -18.16 18.96
C TYR A 451 19.15 -17.23 18.55
N ALA A 452 19.44 -16.38 17.55
CA ALA A 452 18.50 -15.51 16.87
C ALA A 452 18.31 -15.95 15.40
N THR A 453 17.10 -15.77 14.88
CA THR A 453 16.76 -16.05 13.48
C THR A 453 15.74 -15.03 12.95
N THR A 454 15.55 -14.96 11.62
CA THR A 454 14.51 -14.07 11.07
C THR A 454 13.11 -14.62 11.35
N ILE A 455 12.11 -13.74 11.54
CA ILE A 455 10.69 -14.14 11.73
C ILE A 455 10.25 -15.15 10.64
N HIS A 456 10.63 -14.89 9.38
CA HIS A 456 10.39 -15.78 8.22
C HIS A 456 10.93 -17.22 8.37
N LYS A 457 12.01 -17.46 9.12
CA LYS A 457 12.56 -18.82 9.36
C LYS A 457 11.81 -19.59 10.46
N ASN A 458 10.89 -18.93 11.16
CA ASN A 458 10.08 -19.47 12.25
C ASN A 458 8.61 -19.68 11.89
N GLN A 459 8.21 -19.48 10.63
CA GLN A 459 6.92 -20.01 10.15
C GLN A 459 6.89 -21.54 10.30
N GLY A 460 5.72 -22.09 10.65
CA GLY A 460 5.56 -23.47 11.12
C GLY A 460 6.17 -23.79 12.50
N ALA A 461 7.19 -23.08 12.96
CA ALA A 461 7.86 -23.37 14.23
C ALA A 461 6.93 -23.14 15.45
N THR A 462 7.19 -23.89 16.51
CA THR A 462 6.59 -23.71 17.84
C THR A 462 7.70 -23.89 18.87
N VAL A 463 7.82 -22.94 19.79
CA VAL A 463 8.80 -22.92 20.89
C VAL A 463 8.05 -22.71 22.20
N ASP A 464 8.67 -22.98 23.33
CA ASP A 464 8.06 -22.70 24.64
C ASP A 464 8.09 -21.18 24.89
N ARG A 465 9.22 -20.51 24.64
CA ARG A 465 9.36 -19.04 24.75
C ARG A 465 10.01 -18.37 23.54
N SER A 466 9.66 -17.11 23.28
CA SER A 466 10.24 -16.32 22.18
C SER A 466 10.51 -14.86 22.53
N TYR A 467 11.57 -14.31 21.95
CA TYR A 467 12.08 -12.95 22.23
C TYR A 467 12.07 -12.15 20.92
N VAL A 468 11.20 -11.17 20.77
CA VAL A 468 10.94 -10.49 19.48
C VAL A 468 11.48 -9.06 19.48
N MET A 469 12.44 -8.77 18.61
CA MET A 469 12.85 -7.40 18.31
C MET A 469 11.85 -6.76 17.33
N ALA A 470 11.13 -5.74 17.80
CA ALA A 470 10.22 -4.94 16.97
C ALA A 470 11.01 -4.06 15.98
N SER A 471 10.39 -3.74 14.84
CA SER A 471 10.92 -2.75 13.90
C SER A 471 9.78 -2.07 13.13
N GLY A 472 9.93 -0.79 12.78
CA GLY A 472 9.04 -0.06 11.87
C GLY A 472 8.98 -0.62 10.45
N THR A 473 9.81 -1.64 10.14
CA THR A 473 9.73 -2.44 8.93
C THR A 473 8.71 -3.60 9.00
N MET A 474 8.14 -3.91 10.17
CA MET A 474 7.12 -4.94 10.34
C MET A 474 5.72 -4.48 9.88
N ASP A 475 4.83 -5.45 9.70
CA ASP A 475 3.41 -5.29 9.38
C ASP A 475 2.59 -6.31 10.20
N ARG A 476 1.27 -6.38 10.00
CA ARG A 476 0.40 -7.26 10.79
C ARG A 476 0.71 -8.75 10.61
N HIS A 477 1.19 -9.15 9.43
CA HIS A 477 1.49 -10.55 9.11
C HIS A 477 2.81 -10.99 9.77
N LEU A 478 3.82 -10.12 9.75
CA LEU A 478 5.06 -10.28 10.51
C LEU A 478 4.80 -10.29 12.03
N THR A 479 3.89 -9.43 12.50
CA THR A 479 3.52 -9.33 13.93
C THR A 479 2.78 -10.57 14.40
N TYR A 480 1.71 -10.98 13.72
CA TYR A 480 0.96 -12.21 14.02
C TYR A 480 1.88 -13.44 14.00
N VAL A 481 2.76 -13.59 13.00
CA VAL A 481 3.71 -14.72 13.00
C VAL A 481 4.67 -14.63 14.18
N ALA A 482 5.34 -13.49 14.42
CA ALA A 482 6.31 -13.36 15.49
C ALA A 482 5.71 -13.60 16.89
N MET A 483 4.55 -12.99 17.18
CA MET A 483 3.93 -13.07 18.50
C MET A 483 3.36 -14.47 18.81
N THR A 484 2.95 -15.26 17.81
CA THR A 484 2.23 -16.53 18.05
C THR A 484 3.09 -17.80 18.05
N ARG A 485 4.43 -17.72 18.01
CA ARG A 485 5.30 -18.92 17.98
C ARG A 485 5.46 -19.62 19.35
N HIS A 486 5.22 -18.92 20.45
CA HIS A 486 5.41 -19.43 21.82
C HIS A 486 4.29 -20.38 22.29
N ARG A 487 4.55 -21.15 23.35
CA ARG A 487 3.54 -21.88 24.14
C ARG A 487 3.28 -21.22 25.51
N ASP A 488 4.33 -20.70 26.14
CA ASP A 488 4.30 -20.22 27.53
C ASP A 488 4.46 -18.69 27.63
N GLY A 489 5.19 -18.06 26.71
CA GLY A 489 5.23 -16.60 26.63
C GLY A 489 6.10 -16.05 25.51
N VAL A 490 5.74 -14.85 25.05
CA VAL A 490 6.56 -14.01 24.17
C VAL A 490 6.82 -12.68 24.86
N GLN A 491 8.02 -12.13 24.67
CA GLN A 491 8.33 -10.74 25.02
C GLN A 491 8.65 -9.98 23.73
N LEU A 492 8.01 -8.82 23.53
CA LEU A 492 8.30 -7.88 22.44
C LEU A 492 9.20 -6.76 22.98
N TYR A 493 10.29 -6.45 22.29
CA TYR A 493 11.25 -5.42 22.66
C TYR A 493 11.26 -4.33 21.58
N ALA A 494 11.12 -3.09 22.01
CA ALA A 494 11.01 -1.95 21.13
C ALA A 494 11.99 -0.84 21.53
N ALA A 495 12.64 -0.25 20.55
CA ALA A 495 13.52 0.88 20.74
C ALA A 495 12.75 2.19 20.52
N GLN A 496 12.80 3.12 21.48
CA GLN A 496 12.08 4.38 21.37
C GLN A 496 12.57 5.19 20.16
N ASP A 497 13.87 5.21 19.90
CA ASP A 497 14.50 5.85 18.73
C ASP A 497 13.98 5.39 17.35
N GLU A 498 13.48 4.15 17.22
CA GLU A 498 12.91 3.63 15.97
C GLU A 498 11.41 3.96 15.82
N PHE A 499 10.68 4.20 16.92
CA PHE A 499 9.23 4.38 16.91
C PHE A 499 8.76 5.81 17.20
N THR A 500 9.49 6.62 17.97
CA THR A 500 9.11 7.99 18.32
C THR A 500 10.20 9.01 18.00
N ASN A 501 9.79 10.25 17.71
CA ASN A 501 10.65 11.43 17.66
C ASN A 501 10.40 12.30 18.91
N ALA A 502 10.20 11.66 20.07
CA ALA A 502 10.08 12.36 21.36
C ALA A 502 11.38 13.12 21.64
N GLY A 503 11.27 14.31 22.22
CA GLY A 503 12.42 15.17 22.51
C GLY A 503 12.51 15.46 24.00
N ARG A 504 13.73 15.65 24.48
CA ARG A 504 13.99 16.06 25.86
C ARG A 504 13.48 17.48 26.08
N LEU A 505 12.66 17.68 27.10
CA LEU A 505 12.13 18.98 27.50
C LEU A 505 13.27 19.86 28.05
N VAL A 506 13.66 20.90 27.31
CA VAL A 506 14.71 21.84 27.72
C VAL A 506 14.14 23.03 28.47
N GLU A 507 13.04 23.59 27.95
CA GLU A 507 12.41 24.80 28.49
C GLU A 507 10.94 24.86 28.03
N HIS A 508 10.07 25.44 28.84
CA HIS A 508 8.73 25.82 28.45
C HIS A 508 8.23 27.00 29.28
N GLY A 509 7.29 27.78 28.76
CA GLY A 509 6.75 28.92 29.48
C GLY A 509 5.96 29.90 28.61
N ALA A 510 5.54 31.01 29.22
CA ALA A 510 4.90 32.11 28.51
C ALA A 510 5.93 33.22 28.21
N ALA A 511 6.07 33.58 26.94
CA ALA A 511 6.98 34.62 26.46
C ALA A 511 6.36 35.38 25.28
N PRO A 512 6.87 36.58 24.91
CA PRO A 512 6.57 37.17 23.61
C PRO A 512 6.91 36.18 22.49
N PHE A 513 6.06 36.06 21.47
CA PHE A 513 6.22 35.08 20.38
C PHE A 513 7.60 35.22 19.71
N GLU A 514 8.30 34.09 19.49
CA GLU A 514 9.70 34.04 19.00
C GLU A 514 10.71 34.83 19.86
N HIS A 515 10.37 35.11 21.12
CA HIS A 515 11.07 36.02 22.04
C HIS A 515 11.22 37.48 21.54
N ASP A 516 10.43 37.88 20.53
CA ASP A 516 10.38 39.25 20.03
C ASP A 516 9.50 40.13 20.94
N ALA A 517 10.13 41.08 21.63
CA ALA A 517 9.47 41.98 22.57
C ALA A 517 8.39 42.89 21.95
N GLN A 518 8.23 42.93 20.63
CA GLN A 518 7.14 43.64 19.94
C GLN A 518 5.91 42.76 19.66
N LYS A 519 5.98 41.44 19.90
CA LYS A 519 4.90 40.48 19.60
C LYS A 519 4.07 40.15 20.85
N SER A 520 2.88 39.61 20.62
CA SER A 520 1.98 39.13 21.68
C SER A 520 2.58 37.95 22.45
N GLY A 521 2.19 37.84 23.73
CA GLY A 521 2.54 36.69 24.56
C GLY A 521 1.91 35.40 24.05
N SER A 522 2.69 34.32 24.03
CA SER A 522 2.27 32.97 23.66
C SER A 522 3.03 31.96 24.52
N TYR A 523 2.51 30.74 24.63
CA TYR A 523 3.20 29.65 25.33
C TYR A 523 4.12 28.91 24.36
N PHE A 524 5.32 28.54 24.83
CA PHE A 524 6.30 27.77 24.08
C PHE A 524 6.75 26.52 24.82
N VAL A 525 7.22 25.54 24.05
CA VAL A 525 7.89 24.33 24.53
C VAL A 525 9.10 24.07 23.62
N THR A 526 10.29 23.99 24.20
CA THR A 526 11.54 23.68 23.50
C THR A 526 11.94 22.24 23.79
N LEU A 527 11.96 21.42 22.73
CA LEU A 527 12.38 20.02 22.77
C LEU A 527 13.72 19.83 22.06
N GLU A 528 14.61 19.03 22.64
CA GLU A 528 15.91 18.65 22.07
C GLU A 528 15.85 17.19 21.60
N ASN A 529 16.28 16.91 20.36
CA ASN A 529 16.39 15.54 19.87
C ASN A 529 17.74 14.90 20.24
N ASP A 530 17.90 13.59 20.02
CA ASP A 530 19.12 12.84 20.37
C ASP A 530 20.37 13.23 19.55
N LYS A 531 20.28 14.25 18.68
CA LYS A 531 21.42 14.88 17.98
C LYS A 531 21.81 16.24 18.59
N GLY A 532 21.13 16.71 19.63
CA GLY A 532 21.29 18.04 20.20
C GLY A 532 20.62 19.16 19.40
N GLU A 533 19.76 18.83 18.43
CA GLU A 533 19.00 19.84 17.66
C GLU A 533 17.77 20.26 18.49
N GLN A 534 17.74 21.53 18.92
CA GLN A 534 16.61 22.09 19.66
C GLN A 534 15.53 22.65 18.72
N ARG A 535 14.26 22.33 19.01
CA ARG A 535 13.08 22.81 18.30
C ARG A 535 12.07 23.40 19.27
N THR A 536 11.86 24.71 19.19
CA THR A 536 10.79 25.41 19.92
C THR A 536 9.48 25.37 19.14
N LEU A 537 8.43 24.90 19.80
CA LEU A 537 7.04 24.91 19.32
C LEU A 537 6.26 25.96 20.11
N TRP A 538 5.46 26.77 19.41
CA TRP A 538 4.66 27.85 19.98
C TRP A 538 3.16 27.58 19.78
N GLY A 539 2.33 27.83 20.80
CA GLY A 539 0.90 27.62 20.69
C GLY A 539 0.13 27.91 21.97
N VAL A 540 -1.00 28.61 21.84
CA VAL A 540 -1.85 29.03 22.97
C VAL A 540 -2.46 27.88 23.77
N ASP A 541 -2.52 26.67 23.22
CA ASP A 541 -3.03 25.47 23.90
C ASP A 541 -1.90 24.63 24.55
N LEU A 542 -0.63 24.92 24.27
CA LEU A 542 0.51 24.25 24.93
C LEU A 542 0.51 24.55 26.44
N GLU A 543 0.05 25.72 26.88
CA GLU A 543 -0.09 26.04 28.31
C GLU A 543 -1.04 25.10 29.02
N ARG A 544 -2.12 24.67 28.35
CA ARG A 544 -3.07 23.69 28.87
C ARG A 544 -2.42 22.31 28.90
N ALA A 545 -1.90 21.86 27.76
CA ALA A 545 -1.29 20.54 27.60
C ALA A 545 -0.15 20.28 28.60
N MET A 546 0.73 21.26 28.80
CA MET A 546 1.86 21.18 29.75
C MET A 546 1.41 21.23 31.22
N LYS A 547 0.27 21.88 31.54
CA LYS A 547 -0.30 21.86 32.91
C LYS A 547 -1.08 20.60 33.22
N GLU A 548 -1.66 19.94 32.22
CA GLU A 548 -2.38 18.67 32.39
C GLU A 548 -1.42 17.49 32.58
N ALA A 549 -0.30 17.46 31.86
CA ALA A 549 0.73 16.41 32.01
C ALA A 549 1.78 16.72 33.09
N ALA A 550 2.08 18.00 33.34
CA ALA A 550 3.06 18.49 34.31
C ALA A 550 4.47 17.82 34.25
N PRO A 551 5.10 17.67 33.06
CA PRO A 551 6.40 17.03 32.92
C PRO A 551 7.56 17.85 33.52
N GLU A 552 8.65 17.19 33.89
CA GLU A 552 9.85 17.81 34.44
C GLU A 552 10.87 18.23 33.35
N ILE A 553 11.62 19.31 33.59
CA ILE A 553 12.70 19.73 32.69
C ILE A 553 13.81 18.66 32.70
N GLY A 554 14.06 18.06 31.53
CA GLY A 554 14.93 16.90 31.35
C GLY A 554 14.20 15.61 30.96
N GLU A 555 12.87 15.56 31.06
CA GLU A 555 12.04 14.42 30.66
C GLU A 555 11.90 14.33 29.13
N LYS A 556 11.82 13.12 28.55
CA LYS A 556 11.50 12.96 27.11
C LYS A 556 9.99 12.98 26.93
N ILE A 557 9.49 13.97 26.20
CA ILE A 557 8.05 14.10 25.88
C ILE A 557 7.85 14.28 24.38
N GLY A 558 6.61 14.09 23.91
CA GLY A 558 6.20 14.55 22.59
C GLY A 558 4.87 15.28 22.62
N LEU A 559 4.69 16.13 21.61
CA LEU A 559 3.52 16.98 21.46
C LEU A 559 2.67 16.48 20.30
N GLN A 560 1.57 15.79 20.63
CA GLN A 560 0.58 15.37 19.66
C GLN A 560 -0.32 16.56 19.30
N HIS A 561 -0.52 16.79 18.01
CA HIS A 561 -1.55 17.69 17.50
C HIS A 561 -2.87 16.92 17.41
N GLU A 562 -3.87 17.30 18.20
CA GLU A 562 -5.18 16.61 18.24
C GLU A 562 -6.22 17.23 17.31
N GLY A 563 -5.93 18.40 16.74
CA GLY A 563 -6.82 19.08 15.80
C GLY A 563 -6.60 20.59 15.77
N SER A 564 -7.40 21.28 14.96
CA SER A 564 -7.29 22.73 14.78
C SER A 564 -8.66 23.37 14.64
N THR A 565 -9.02 24.25 15.59
CA THR A 565 -10.27 25.00 15.57
C THR A 565 -10.06 26.39 14.96
N PRO A 566 -10.84 26.82 13.95
CA PRO A 566 -10.75 28.18 13.45
C PRO A 566 -11.30 29.18 14.48
N VAL A 567 -10.53 30.24 14.76
CA VAL A 567 -10.87 31.31 15.71
C VAL A 567 -10.66 32.65 15.04
N THR A 568 -11.62 33.58 15.19
CA THR A 568 -11.46 34.97 14.74
C THR A 568 -10.90 35.82 15.87
N LEU A 569 -9.78 36.49 15.64
CA LEU A 569 -9.14 37.41 16.57
C LEU A 569 -9.88 38.77 16.60
N PRO A 570 -9.66 39.62 17.63
CA PRO A 570 -10.37 40.90 17.78
C PRO A 570 -10.10 41.95 16.68
N ASP A 571 -9.08 41.73 15.85
CA ASP A 571 -8.73 42.52 14.67
C ASP A 571 -9.47 42.07 13.37
N GLY A 572 -10.23 40.97 13.44
CA GLY A 572 -10.88 40.33 12.29
C GLY A 572 -10.02 39.28 11.58
N THR A 573 -8.80 39.00 12.05
CA THR A 573 -7.94 37.95 11.50
C THR A 573 -8.46 36.57 11.91
N GLN A 574 -8.77 35.71 10.94
CA GLN A 574 -9.00 34.29 11.23
C GLN A 574 -7.67 33.55 11.38
N THR A 575 -7.57 32.75 12.43
CA THR A 575 -6.40 31.96 12.77
C THR A 575 -6.81 30.58 13.28
N HIS A 576 -5.83 29.68 13.41
CA HIS A 576 -6.02 28.29 13.77
C HIS A 576 -5.58 28.03 15.21
N ARG A 577 -6.54 27.83 16.14
CA ARG A 577 -6.22 27.31 17.48
C ARG A 577 -5.96 25.81 17.36
N ASN A 578 -4.68 25.47 17.28
CA ASN A 578 -4.21 24.09 17.39
C ASN A 578 -4.42 23.58 18.81
N THR A 579 -5.04 22.41 18.93
CA THR A 579 -5.18 21.65 20.19
C THR A 579 -3.98 20.72 20.31
N TRP A 580 -3.34 20.72 21.49
CA TRP A 580 -2.15 19.91 21.76
C TRP A 580 -2.38 18.98 22.93
N LYS A 581 -1.76 17.80 22.87
CA LYS A 581 -1.63 16.88 24.00
C LYS A 581 -0.17 16.52 24.20
N VAL A 582 0.32 16.70 25.43
CA VAL A 582 1.59 16.11 25.86
C VAL A 582 1.35 14.63 26.06
N GLN A 583 2.25 13.81 25.52
CA GLN A 583 2.33 12.38 25.81
C GLN A 583 3.74 12.05 26.29
N ASP A 584 3.82 11.05 27.17
CA ASP A 584 5.07 10.38 27.54
C ASP A 584 5.74 9.74 26.30
N ALA A 585 7.07 9.63 26.32
CA ALA A 585 7.84 9.00 25.25
C ALA A 585 7.50 7.52 25.05
N GLY A 586 7.18 6.78 26.13
CA GLY A 586 6.71 5.40 26.09
C GLY A 586 5.32 5.26 25.46
N ASP A 587 4.34 6.07 25.88
CA ASP A 587 2.99 6.09 25.28
C ASP A 587 3.02 6.45 23.78
N LEU A 588 3.89 7.39 23.39
CA LEU A 588 4.14 7.73 21.98
C LEU A 588 4.78 6.58 21.22
N ALA A 589 5.83 5.97 21.78
CA ALA A 589 6.52 4.86 21.16
C ALA A 589 5.58 3.65 20.99
N TYR A 590 4.71 3.38 21.98
CA TYR A 590 3.67 2.36 21.89
C TYR A 590 2.64 2.71 20.81
N SER A 591 2.08 3.93 20.81
CA SER A 591 1.09 4.37 19.80
C SER A 591 1.64 4.29 18.37
N GLN A 592 2.93 4.59 18.17
CA GLN A 592 3.58 4.48 16.87
C GLN A 592 3.93 3.03 16.52
N LEU A 593 4.39 2.22 17.48
CA LEU A 593 4.61 0.78 17.32
C LEU A 593 3.34 0.07 16.92
N GLU A 594 2.23 0.29 17.63
CA GLU A 594 0.92 -0.29 17.34
C GLU A 594 0.46 0.06 15.93
N ARG A 595 0.56 1.33 15.53
CA ARG A 595 0.23 1.79 14.17
C ARG A 595 1.12 1.21 13.08
N ARG A 596 2.41 0.94 13.38
CA ARG A 596 3.36 0.32 12.43
C ARG A 596 3.08 -1.18 12.27
N LEU A 597 2.90 -1.88 13.39
CA LEU A 597 2.71 -3.33 13.44
C LEU A 597 1.28 -3.74 13.04
N SER A 598 0.27 -2.90 13.21
CA SER A 598 -1.11 -3.16 12.75
C SER A 598 -1.34 -2.85 11.26
N ARG A 599 -0.36 -2.26 10.57
CA ARG A 599 -0.44 -1.94 9.13
C ARG A 599 -0.73 -3.20 8.31
N SER A 600 -1.67 -3.10 7.38
CA SER A 600 -1.92 -4.16 6.39
C SER A 600 -0.71 -4.35 5.48
N GLY A 601 -0.26 -5.61 5.34
CA GLY A 601 0.73 -6.04 4.35
C GLY A 601 0.13 -6.99 3.29
N VAL A 602 -1.20 -7.12 3.25
CA VAL A 602 -1.93 -8.05 2.38
C VAL A 602 -1.56 -7.83 0.92
N LYS A 603 -1.35 -8.92 0.18
CA LYS A 603 -1.15 -8.84 -1.27
C LYS A 603 -2.49 -8.71 -2.01
N GLU A 604 -2.58 -7.64 -2.78
CA GLU A 604 -3.60 -7.44 -3.82
C GLU A 604 -3.47 -8.50 -4.93
N THR A 605 -4.60 -8.94 -5.44
CA THR A 605 -4.71 -9.77 -6.66
C THR A 605 -5.43 -9.02 -7.77
N THR A 606 -5.30 -9.47 -9.01
CA THR A 606 -6.08 -8.91 -10.14
C THR A 606 -7.58 -9.15 -10.00
N LEU A 607 -7.98 -10.15 -9.20
CA LEU A 607 -9.37 -10.55 -8.96
C LEU A 607 -10.10 -9.54 -8.07
N ASP A 608 -9.37 -8.90 -7.15
CA ASP A 608 -9.83 -7.85 -6.24
C ASP A 608 -10.42 -6.63 -7.00
N TYR A 609 -10.04 -6.48 -8.28
CA TYR A 609 -10.46 -5.41 -9.18
C TYR A 609 -11.39 -5.88 -10.32
N THR A 610 -11.86 -7.13 -10.29
CA THR A 610 -12.73 -7.72 -11.33
C THR A 610 -13.93 -6.85 -11.67
N ARG A 611 -14.57 -6.24 -10.66
CA ARG A 611 -15.71 -5.33 -10.86
C ARG A 611 -15.32 -4.07 -11.64
N ASP A 612 -14.35 -3.30 -11.17
CA ASP A 612 -13.86 -2.07 -11.81
C ASP A 612 -13.24 -2.33 -13.20
N PHE A 613 -12.81 -3.56 -13.46
CA PHE A 613 -12.33 -4.02 -14.76
C PHE A 613 -13.48 -4.43 -15.71
N ALA A 614 -14.47 -5.19 -15.22
CA ALA A 614 -15.60 -5.70 -16.00
C ALA A 614 -16.60 -4.59 -16.36
N GLU A 615 -16.90 -3.67 -15.43
CA GLU A 615 -17.74 -2.49 -15.69
C GLU A 615 -17.15 -1.64 -16.82
N ARG A 616 -15.81 -1.41 -16.82
CA ARG A 616 -15.13 -0.61 -17.86
C ARG A 616 -15.00 -1.28 -19.23
N ARG A 617 -15.28 -2.58 -19.35
CA ARG A 617 -15.37 -3.28 -20.66
C ARG A 617 -16.80 -3.63 -21.07
N GLY A 618 -17.79 -3.50 -20.19
CA GLY A 618 -19.15 -3.98 -20.43
C GLY A 618 -19.27 -5.52 -20.47
N ILE A 619 -18.40 -6.22 -19.74
CA ILE A 619 -18.27 -7.70 -19.77
C ILE A 619 -18.91 -8.38 -18.54
N ALA A 620 -19.48 -7.62 -17.60
CA ALA A 620 -20.03 -8.12 -16.34
C ALA A 620 -20.98 -9.33 -16.48
N GLU A 621 -21.88 -9.31 -17.47
CA GLU A 621 -22.82 -10.43 -17.74
C GLU A 621 -22.12 -11.70 -18.26
N GLN A 622 -20.97 -11.57 -18.95
CA GLN A 622 -20.20 -12.70 -19.48
C GLN A 622 -19.28 -13.33 -18.42
N MET A 623 -18.90 -12.58 -17.38
CA MET A 623 -18.10 -13.08 -16.24
C MET A 623 -18.95 -13.68 -15.11
N GLY A 624 -20.24 -13.92 -15.35
CA GLY A 624 -21.12 -14.62 -14.40
C GLY A 624 -21.53 -13.81 -13.16
N VAL A 625 -21.14 -12.54 -13.07
CA VAL A 625 -21.41 -11.67 -11.91
C VAL A 625 -22.90 -11.30 -11.86
N ARG A 626 -23.70 -12.15 -11.20
CA ARG A 626 -25.13 -11.89 -10.95
C ARG A 626 -25.32 -11.01 -9.72
N SER A 627 -26.06 -9.92 -9.90
CA SER A 627 -26.49 -9.05 -8.82
C SER A 627 -27.73 -9.62 -8.11
N GLU A 628 -27.53 -10.49 -7.10
CA GLU A 628 -28.62 -11.05 -6.28
C GLU A 628 -28.46 -10.72 -4.77
N ILE A 629 -28.46 -9.42 -4.43
CA ILE A 629 -29.11 -8.96 -3.18
C ILE A 629 -29.79 -7.60 -3.44
N GLU A 630 -31.11 -7.61 -3.67
CA GLU A 630 -31.95 -6.43 -3.40
C GLU A 630 -32.48 -6.52 -1.96
N ILE A 631 -32.15 -5.54 -1.11
CA ILE A 631 -32.82 -5.33 0.18
C ILE A 631 -33.71 -4.08 0.07
N PRO A 632 -35.05 -4.21 0.03
CA PRO A 632 -35.95 -3.06 0.07
C PRO A 632 -35.81 -2.30 1.39
N ALA A 633 -35.28 -1.08 1.34
CA ALA A 633 -34.83 -0.32 2.50
C ALA A 633 -35.95 0.40 3.29
N GLU A 634 -37.05 -0.29 3.61
CA GLU A 634 -38.14 0.22 4.45
C GLU A 634 -38.53 -0.74 5.60
N ARG A 635 -37.65 -0.85 6.61
CA ARG A 635 -37.97 -1.10 8.05
C ARG A 635 -36.69 -1.27 8.89
N ALA A 636 -35.95 -0.19 9.09
CA ALA A 636 -34.76 -0.14 9.96
C ALA A 636 -34.84 0.95 11.04
N ALA A 637 -36.06 1.35 11.44
CA ALA A 637 -36.31 2.35 12.48
C ALA A 637 -37.43 1.84 13.43
N GLY A 638 -37.01 1.21 14.53
CA GLY A 638 -37.88 0.53 15.49
C GLY A 638 -37.32 -0.87 15.83
N LEU A 639 -37.39 -1.27 17.10
CA LEU A 639 -36.78 -2.49 17.67
C LEU A 639 -35.25 -2.44 17.89
N ARG A 640 -34.76 -1.35 18.51
CA ARG A 640 -33.64 -1.39 19.47
C ARG A 640 -34.13 -1.01 20.86
N ALA A 641 -34.98 -1.88 21.42
CA ALA A 641 -35.41 -1.92 22.81
C ALA A 641 -35.81 -3.36 23.13
N GLU A 642 -35.76 -3.73 24.42
CA GLU A 642 -36.14 -5.05 24.97
C GLU A 642 -35.33 -6.27 24.45
N ARG A 643 -34.27 -6.63 25.19
CA ARG A 643 -33.91 -8.04 25.45
C ARG A 643 -32.98 -8.20 26.67
N GLU A 644 -33.49 -7.84 27.84
CA GLU A 644 -33.03 -8.40 29.11
C GLU A 644 -34.00 -9.52 29.54
N SER A 645 -33.46 -10.66 30.00
CA SER A 645 -34.20 -11.81 30.55
C SER A 645 -35.18 -12.53 29.57
N THR A 646 -35.67 -13.75 29.78
CA THR A 646 -35.47 -14.78 30.84
C THR A 646 -35.19 -16.15 30.19
N ALA A 647 -34.72 -17.14 30.96
CA ALA A 647 -34.73 -18.56 30.58
C ALA A 647 -36.04 -19.25 31.00
N GLY A 648 -36.42 -20.35 30.32
CA GLY A 648 -37.55 -21.19 30.72
C GLY A 648 -37.90 -22.31 29.71
N ASP A 649 -38.27 -23.49 30.22
CA ASP A 649 -38.57 -24.71 29.46
C ASP A 649 -39.78 -24.62 28.50
N HIS A 650 -39.76 -25.41 27.41
CA HIS A 650 -40.53 -26.67 27.33
C HIS A 650 -40.33 -27.42 25.99
N ALA A 651 -40.82 -28.68 25.94
CA ALA A 651 -40.65 -29.61 24.82
C ALA A 651 -41.98 -30.31 24.46
N LEU A 652 -41.97 -31.11 23.37
CA LEU A 652 -43.12 -31.78 22.70
C LEU A 652 -43.99 -30.82 21.86
N ASP A 653 -44.73 -31.24 20.82
CA ASP A 653 -45.09 -32.60 20.38
C ASP A 653 -44.99 -32.78 18.83
N ARG A 654 -45.36 -33.97 18.32
CA ARG A 654 -45.24 -34.43 16.92
C ARG A 654 -46.57 -34.37 16.14
N ARG A 655 -46.46 -34.63 14.81
CA ARG A 655 -47.51 -35.13 13.87
C ARG A 655 -48.58 -34.15 13.37
N SER A 656 -48.33 -33.56 12.20
CA SER A 656 -49.11 -33.75 10.95
C SER A 656 -48.46 -32.91 9.83
N SER A 657 -48.67 -33.12 8.53
CA SER A 657 -49.55 -34.04 7.79
C SER A 657 -48.81 -34.68 6.59
N GLN A 658 -49.37 -35.71 5.94
CA GLN A 658 -48.75 -36.42 4.81
C GLN A 658 -49.78 -36.66 3.69
N LYS A 659 -49.31 -36.67 2.42
CA LYS A 659 -50.01 -37.03 1.16
C LYS A 659 -51.04 -36.03 0.61
N VAL A 660 -50.66 -35.35 -0.47
CA VAL A 660 -51.02 -35.67 -1.87
C VAL A 660 -49.80 -35.25 -2.72
N GLY A 661 -49.36 -35.91 -3.79
CA GLY A 661 -49.68 -37.22 -4.37
C GLY A 661 -48.67 -37.53 -5.49
N ARG A 662 -48.36 -38.80 -5.76
CA ARG A 662 -47.57 -39.18 -6.94
C ARG A 662 -48.51 -39.36 -8.14
N ASP A 663 -48.04 -39.03 -9.34
CA ASP A 663 -47.91 -39.99 -10.46
C ASP A 663 -47.61 -39.25 -11.78
N LEU A 664 -46.40 -39.42 -12.32
CA LEU A 664 -46.20 -40.08 -13.62
C LEU A 664 -44.69 -40.32 -13.88
N ALA A 665 -44.31 -41.53 -14.24
CA ALA A 665 -42.98 -41.84 -14.75
C ALA A 665 -42.99 -43.16 -15.53
N GLN A 666 -43.10 -43.08 -16.86
CA GLN A 666 -42.60 -44.12 -17.77
C GLN A 666 -42.56 -43.62 -19.24
N ASP A 667 -41.81 -44.37 -20.05
CA ASP A 667 -41.78 -44.41 -21.51
C ASP A 667 -41.51 -43.10 -22.29
N LEU A 668 -40.25 -42.94 -22.67
CA LEU A 668 -39.84 -43.45 -23.99
C LEU A 668 -38.33 -43.75 -24.05
N ARG A 669 -37.96 -44.89 -24.64
CA ARG A 669 -36.58 -45.23 -25.03
C ARG A 669 -36.41 -45.01 -26.53
N ALA A 670 -35.33 -44.35 -26.93
CA ALA A 670 -34.82 -44.42 -28.30
C ALA A 670 -33.29 -44.23 -28.29
N ASP A 671 -32.58 -45.24 -28.79
CA ASP A 671 -31.19 -45.12 -29.27
C ASP A 671 -31.26 -44.61 -30.72
N PRO A 672 -30.29 -43.80 -31.18
CA PRO A 672 -29.62 -44.25 -32.39
C PRO A 672 -28.10 -44.05 -32.37
N ARG A 673 -27.41 -45.04 -32.94
CA ARG A 673 -26.00 -44.98 -33.33
C ARG A 673 -25.84 -44.84 -34.85
N GLU A 674 -24.61 -44.46 -35.20
CA GLU A 674 -23.93 -44.58 -36.50
C GLU A 674 -24.19 -43.51 -37.59
N ASP A 675 -23.08 -43.24 -38.28
CA ASP A 675 -22.84 -42.45 -39.50
C ASP A 675 -23.16 -40.94 -39.53
N LEU A 676 -22.26 -40.06 -40.02
CA LEU A 676 -20.98 -40.22 -40.74
C LEU A 676 -19.83 -39.38 -40.13
N ALA A 677 -18.60 -39.69 -40.55
CA ALA A 677 -17.38 -38.98 -40.17
C ALA A 677 -16.78 -38.13 -41.30
N SER A 678 -16.32 -36.92 -40.97
CA SER A 678 -15.34 -36.14 -41.75
C SER A 678 -14.54 -35.18 -40.85
N ASP A 679 -13.45 -34.61 -41.38
CA ASP A 679 -12.67 -33.49 -40.84
C ASP A 679 -12.02 -33.63 -39.45
N ARG A 680 -11.20 -34.67 -39.30
CA ARG A 680 -9.99 -34.59 -38.45
C ARG A 680 -8.89 -33.78 -39.17
N GLN A 681 -8.74 -32.49 -38.89
CA GLN A 681 -7.43 -31.80 -38.95
C GLN A 681 -7.43 -30.39 -38.32
N GLN A 682 -6.24 -29.93 -37.91
CA GLN A 682 -5.89 -28.55 -37.55
C GLN A 682 -6.65 -27.84 -36.40
N ARG A 683 -6.23 -28.11 -35.15
CA ARG A 683 -5.76 -27.02 -34.25
C ARG A 683 -4.46 -27.48 -33.59
N ARG A 684 -3.46 -26.60 -33.53
CA ARG A 684 -2.06 -26.91 -33.15
C ARG A 684 -1.66 -26.02 -31.97
N ASN A 685 -1.05 -26.59 -30.92
CA ASN A 685 -0.58 -25.83 -29.76
C ASN A 685 0.53 -24.84 -30.17
N PRO A 686 0.45 -23.56 -29.76
CA PRO A 686 1.47 -22.55 -30.07
C PRO A 686 2.61 -22.53 -29.03
N PHE A 687 3.20 -23.69 -28.72
CA PHE A 687 4.35 -23.80 -27.82
C PHE A 687 5.38 -24.82 -28.32
N GLU A 688 6.04 -24.50 -29.44
CA GLU A 688 7.17 -25.26 -29.95
C GLU A 688 8.20 -24.31 -30.58
N GLY A 689 9.47 -24.41 -30.15
CA GLY A 689 10.62 -23.77 -30.83
C GLY A 689 11.04 -22.37 -30.34
N LEU A 690 11.82 -22.30 -29.25
CA LEU A 690 12.99 -21.40 -29.15
C LEU A 690 13.95 -21.77 -27.99
N LYS A 691 14.48 -23.00 -28.01
CA LYS A 691 15.77 -23.32 -27.37
C LYS A 691 16.85 -23.21 -28.44
N LEU A 692 17.79 -22.26 -28.31
CA LEU A 692 19.10 -22.35 -28.97
C LEU A 692 20.21 -21.92 -28.01
N ALA A 693 21.35 -22.60 -28.14
CA ALA A 693 22.52 -22.42 -27.30
C ALA A 693 23.61 -21.59 -28.01
N ARG A 694 24.72 -21.37 -27.31
CA ARG A 694 25.92 -20.71 -27.83
C ARG A 694 26.51 -21.48 -29.03
N GLY A 695 26.92 -20.78 -30.07
CA GLY A 695 27.69 -21.31 -31.21
C GLY A 695 28.29 -20.15 -32.01
N ALA A 696 29.53 -20.27 -32.47
CA ALA A 696 30.33 -19.12 -32.91
C ALA A 696 30.58 -19.04 -34.43
N ALA A 697 30.73 -17.79 -34.90
CA ALA A 697 31.65 -17.34 -35.96
C ALA A 697 31.38 -17.66 -37.45
N ALA A 698 32.13 -16.90 -38.28
CA ALA A 698 32.41 -17.04 -39.72
C ALA A 698 31.34 -16.61 -40.76
N GLU A 699 31.57 -15.39 -41.28
CA GLU A 699 31.77 -15.06 -42.72
C GLU A 699 30.77 -15.50 -43.81
N GLY A 700 30.46 -14.58 -44.73
CA GLY A 700 29.82 -14.83 -46.04
C GLY A 700 30.85 -14.85 -47.17
N PRO A 701 30.56 -14.37 -48.40
CA PRO A 701 29.30 -13.78 -48.89
C PRO A 701 28.90 -14.25 -50.33
N GLN A 702 28.03 -13.47 -51.00
CA GLN A 702 28.23 -13.00 -52.40
C GLN A 702 27.55 -13.71 -53.61
N GLN A 703 26.65 -12.94 -54.29
CA GLN A 703 26.37 -12.92 -55.75
C GLN A 703 25.64 -14.13 -56.42
N ASP A 704 24.96 -13.99 -57.58
CA ASP A 704 24.61 -12.80 -58.40
C ASP A 704 23.41 -13.04 -59.35
N ARG A 705 22.76 -11.95 -59.81
CA ARG A 705 22.10 -11.74 -61.15
C ARG A 705 20.95 -12.68 -61.60
N ALA A 706 20.13 -12.35 -62.62
CA ALA A 706 19.69 -11.06 -63.21
C ALA A 706 18.47 -11.32 -64.13
N GLY A 707 17.77 -10.27 -64.57
CA GLY A 707 16.74 -10.34 -65.62
C GLY A 707 15.82 -9.11 -65.60
N GLU A 708 15.94 -8.24 -66.60
CA GLU A 708 15.13 -7.03 -66.77
C GLU A 708 14.04 -7.26 -67.84
N ASP A 709 12.87 -6.63 -67.69
CA ASP A 709 12.31 -5.78 -68.76
C ASP A 709 11.13 -4.91 -68.28
N GLY A 710 10.89 -3.79 -68.97
CA GLY A 710 9.86 -2.78 -68.64
C GLY A 710 8.63 -2.79 -69.58
N PRO A 711 7.83 -1.70 -69.71
CA PRO A 711 8.06 -0.33 -69.22
C PRO A 711 6.89 0.32 -68.42
N GLN A 712 7.06 1.61 -68.10
CA GLN A 712 6.16 2.47 -67.30
C GLN A 712 5.10 3.23 -68.14
N ILE A 713 4.29 4.05 -67.43
CA ILE A 713 3.59 5.34 -67.77
C ILE A 713 2.07 5.29 -67.45
N ASP A 714 1.42 6.24 -66.74
CA ASP A 714 1.85 7.34 -65.83
C ASP A 714 0.60 7.88 -65.06
N GLN A 715 0.78 8.89 -64.20
CA GLN A 715 -0.16 9.97 -63.82
C GLN A 715 -1.22 9.78 -62.71
N LYS A 716 -0.80 10.17 -61.50
CA LYS A 716 -1.32 11.28 -60.64
C LYS A 716 -2.83 11.46 -60.35
N ARG A 717 -3.10 11.77 -59.06
CA ARG A 717 -4.36 12.29 -58.47
C ARG A 717 -4.77 13.68 -59.03
N PRO A 718 -6.05 14.07 -58.85
CA PRO A 718 -6.33 15.18 -57.93
C PRO A 718 -7.51 14.91 -56.94
N GLN A 719 -8.00 15.96 -56.24
CA GLN A 719 -9.06 15.93 -55.21
C GLN A 719 -10.19 16.96 -55.49
N GLN A 720 -11.29 16.83 -54.72
CA GLN A 720 -12.26 17.86 -54.26
C GLN A 720 -13.63 18.06 -54.95
N ALA A 721 -14.60 18.45 -54.08
CA ALA A 721 -15.81 19.27 -54.29
C ALA A 721 -17.19 18.66 -54.68
N GLU A 722 -18.05 18.54 -53.67
CA GLU A 722 -19.51 18.85 -53.58
C GLU A 722 -20.50 18.71 -54.77
N LYS A 723 -21.69 18.10 -54.52
CA LYS A 723 -22.98 18.83 -54.32
C LYS A 723 -24.17 17.96 -53.84
N GLN A 724 -25.36 18.56 -53.69
CA GLN A 724 -26.49 18.10 -52.84
C GLN A 724 -27.80 17.74 -53.58
N ARG A 725 -28.64 16.90 -52.93
CA ARG A 725 -30.15 16.87 -52.98
C ARG A 725 -30.80 16.50 -54.33
N ARG A 726 -32.04 16.00 -54.46
CA ARG A 726 -33.24 15.64 -53.62
C ARG A 726 -33.84 14.35 -54.25
N GLY A 727 -34.76 13.54 -53.69
CA GLY A 727 -35.73 13.71 -52.59
C GLY A 727 -37.16 13.87 -53.13
N MET A 728 -38.15 13.05 -52.71
CA MET A 728 -39.56 13.21 -53.16
C MET A 728 -40.63 12.59 -52.22
N PHE A 729 -41.77 13.30 -52.09
CA PHE A 729 -43.05 12.96 -51.44
C PHE A 729 -43.13 12.70 -49.91
N ALA A 730 -44.27 12.90 -49.24
CA ALA A 730 -45.09 14.12 -49.07
C ALA A 730 -46.28 13.88 -48.10
N GLY A 731 -46.68 14.92 -47.34
CA GLY A 731 -47.96 14.95 -46.59
C GLY A 731 -47.83 15.48 -45.14
N LEU A 732 -48.62 16.41 -44.58
CA LEU A 732 -49.44 17.55 -45.05
C LEU A 732 -50.21 18.08 -43.80
N LYS A 733 -49.93 19.33 -43.36
CA LYS A 733 -50.89 20.29 -42.72
C LYS A 733 -51.42 20.01 -41.27
N LEU A 734 -51.93 20.97 -40.46
CA LEU A 734 -52.19 22.43 -40.59
C LEU A 734 -52.26 23.18 -39.20
N ASN A 735 -51.71 24.40 -39.13
CA ASN A 735 -52.07 25.65 -38.37
C ASN A 735 -52.67 25.76 -36.92
N ALA A 736 -52.03 26.68 -36.16
CA ALA A 736 -52.58 27.88 -35.45
C ALA A 736 -53.08 27.87 -33.97
N ARG A 737 -52.99 29.07 -33.33
CA ARG A 737 -53.45 29.47 -31.97
C ARG A 737 -54.91 29.98 -32.00
N PRO A 738 -55.66 30.05 -30.86
CA PRO A 738 -55.67 31.25 -30.00
C PRO A 738 -55.98 31.02 -28.48
N ALA A 739 -56.09 32.11 -27.72
CA ALA A 739 -56.82 32.26 -26.44
C ALA A 739 -57.55 33.64 -26.49
N PRO A 740 -58.66 33.91 -25.76
CA PRO A 740 -58.55 34.48 -24.39
C PRO A 740 -59.81 34.36 -23.46
N SER A 741 -59.72 34.95 -22.25
CA SER A 741 -60.79 35.68 -21.49
C SER A 741 -61.96 34.88 -20.85
N GLN A 742 -62.64 35.34 -19.76
CA GLN A 742 -62.51 36.58 -18.96
C GLN A 742 -63.05 36.49 -17.51
N GLU A 743 -62.94 37.62 -16.80
CA GLU A 743 -63.48 38.00 -15.48
C GLU A 743 -62.64 37.62 -14.24
N ARG A 744 -62.71 38.34 -13.09
CA ARG A 744 -63.52 39.54 -12.75
C ARG A 744 -62.68 40.66 -12.08
N SER A 745 -63.20 41.29 -11.02
CA SER A 745 -62.71 42.46 -10.28
C SER A 745 -62.40 42.08 -8.80
N GLU A 746 -61.78 42.87 -7.91
CA GLU A 746 -61.68 44.34 -7.74
C GLU A 746 -60.29 44.84 -7.24
N ARG A 747 -60.19 46.14 -6.94
CA ARG A 747 -59.09 46.93 -6.32
C ARG A 747 -59.75 47.99 -5.41
N PRO A 748 -59.08 48.66 -4.44
CA PRO A 748 -57.64 49.02 -4.36
C PRO A 748 -57.01 48.49 -3.02
N GLU A 749 -56.03 49.02 -2.27
CA GLU A 749 -55.27 50.29 -2.20
C GLU A 749 -53.73 50.15 -2.25
N ARG A 750 -53.00 50.42 -1.14
CA ARG A 750 -51.64 50.97 -1.20
C ARG A 750 -50.65 50.54 -0.09
N GLU A 751 -49.37 50.71 -0.45
CA GLU A 751 -48.20 51.06 0.39
C GLU A 751 -47.67 50.04 1.43
N GLY A 752 -46.35 49.75 1.35
CA GLY A 752 -45.55 49.86 2.58
C GLY A 752 -44.60 48.76 3.05
N SER A 753 -44.09 47.81 2.24
CA SER A 753 -42.86 47.09 2.66
C SER A 753 -42.07 46.41 1.53
N LEU A 754 -40.75 46.59 1.53
CA LEU A 754 -39.82 45.75 0.76
C LEU A 754 -39.46 44.51 1.57
N ARG A 755 -39.65 43.32 1.00
CA ARG A 755 -39.04 42.06 1.49
C ARG A 755 -38.22 41.43 0.38
N GLN A 756 -37.13 40.78 0.78
CA GLN A 756 -36.17 40.13 -0.12
C GLN A 756 -36.78 38.88 -0.78
N ALA A 757 -36.25 38.50 -1.94
CA ALA A 757 -36.64 37.27 -2.62
C ALA A 757 -36.15 36.01 -1.86
N PRO A 758 -36.82 34.85 -1.99
CA PRO A 758 -36.37 33.60 -1.37
C PRO A 758 -35.01 33.14 -1.91
N ALA A 759 -34.25 32.40 -1.09
CA ALA A 759 -33.03 31.73 -1.52
C ALA A 759 -33.33 30.59 -2.53
N PRO A 760 -32.44 30.32 -3.50
CA PRO A 760 -32.62 29.26 -4.49
C PRO A 760 -32.52 27.86 -3.88
N ASP A 761 -33.18 26.89 -4.52
CA ASP A 761 -33.24 25.50 -4.05
C ASP A 761 -31.94 24.74 -4.35
N ARG A 762 -31.18 24.45 -3.29
CA ARG A 762 -29.83 23.87 -3.33
C ARG A 762 -29.76 22.46 -3.93
N LEU A 763 -30.87 21.73 -4.01
CA LEU A 763 -30.89 20.40 -4.60
C LEU A 763 -30.80 20.45 -6.13
N THR A 764 -31.45 21.43 -6.76
CA THR A 764 -31.44 21.60 -8.22
C THR A 764 -30.07 21.99 -8.79
N GLU A 765 -29.23 22.72 -8.05
CA GLU A 765 -27.90 23.14 -8.53
C GLU A 765 -26.88 22.00 -8.57
N ARG A 766 -27.03 20.99 -7.69
CA ARG A 766 -26.15 19.81 -7.66
C ARG A 766 -26.28 18.94 -8.91
N ALA A 767 -27.45 18.93 -9.56
CA ALA A 767 -27.72 18.13 -10.76
C ALA A 767 -27.20 18.72 -12.08
N ARG A 768 -26.74 19.98 -12.11
CA ARG A 768 -26.25 20.64 -13.32
C ARG A 768 -24.79 20.24 -13.63
N GLY A 769 -24.42 20.08 -14.90
CA GLY A 769 -23.01 19.92 -15.31
C GLY A 769 -22.21 21.23 -15.21
N GLN A 770 -20.92 21.14 -14.82
CA GLN A 770 -20.03 22.30 -14.76
C GLN A 770 -19.73 22.86 -16.16
N SER A 771 -19.74 24.18 -16.30
CA SER A 771 -19.30 24.90 -17.49
C SER A 771 -17.78 24.83 -17.70
N PRO A 772 -17.27 25.10 -18.91
CA PRO A 772 -15.82 25.11 -19.18
C PRO A 772 -15.02 26.07 -18.29
N LEU A 773 -15.61 27.21 -17.90
CA LEU A 773 -14.97 28.16 -16.98
C LEU A 773 -14.86 27.59 -15.57
N GLU A 774 -15.93 26.97 -15.05
CA GLU A 774 -15.91 26.34 -13.73
C GLU A 774 -14.90 25.19 -13.65
N GLN A 775 -14.75 24.41 -14.73
CA GLN A 775 -13.74 23.34 -14.83
C GLN A 775 -12.31 23.90 -14.87
N ALA A 776 -12.06 24.96 -15.65
CA ALA A 776 -10.74 25.59 -15.72
C ALA A 776 -10.35 26.30 -14.41
N VAL A 777 -11.32 26.92 -13.72
CA VAL A 777 -11.14 27.51 -12.39
C VAL A 777 -10.82 26.43 -11.35
N ASP A 778 -11.58 25.32 -11.28
CA ASP A 778 -11.28 24.25 -10.31
C ASP A 778 -9.89 23.64 -10.53
N ARG A 779 -9.49 23.44 -11.79
CA ARG A 779 -8.15 22.92 -12.12
C ARG A 779 -7.04 23.86 -11.63
N TYR A 780 -7.23 25.18 -11.81
CA TYR A 780 -6.31 26.18 -11.29
C TYR A 780 -6.30 26.22 -9.76
N SER A 781 -7.46 26.09 -9.12
CA SER A 781 -7.57 26.02 -7.65
C SER A 781 -6.84 24.81 -7.07
N ARG A 782 -6.96 23.62 -7.68
CA ARG A 782 -6.25 22.40 -7.25
C ARG A 782 -4.73 22.54 -7.38
N ALA A 783 -4.25 23.03 -8.52
CA ALA A 783 -2.82 23.26 -8.75
C ALA A 783 -2.23 24.30 -7.77
N TYR A 784 -2.99 25.35 -7.45
CA TYR A 784 -2.62 26.33 -6.42
C TYR A 784 -2.58 25.71 -5.02
N GLN A 785 -3.60 24.92 -4.64
CA GLN A 785 -3.70 24.28 -3.32
C GLN A 785 -2.54 23.30 -3.07
N SER A 786 -2.15 22.51 -4.09
CA SER A 786 -0.97 21.62 -4.05
C SER A 786 0.33 22.38 -3.76
N ILE A 787 0.52 23.55 -4.41
CA ILE A 787 1.68 24.42 -4.18
C ILE A 787 1.65 25.07 -2.79
N ASP A 788 0.48 25.48 -2.32
CA ASP A 788 0.34 26.16 -1.03
C ASP A 788 0.55 25.20 0.15
N GLN A 789 0.05 23.95 0.05
CA GLN A 789 0.30 22.91 1.05
C GLN A 789 1.81 22.67 1.25
N HIS A 790 2.56 22.41 0.18
CA HIS A 790 4.02 22.25 0.26
C HIS A 790 4.71 23.45 0.94
N ARG A 791 4.24 24.67 0.70
CA ARG A 791 4.80 25.87 1.34
C ARG A 791 4.49 25.94 2.83
N ARG A 792 3.27 25.58 3.26
CA ARG A 792 2.90 25.49 4.69
C ARG A 792 3.72 24.41 5.42
N GLU A 793 4.06 23.32 4.72
CA GLU A 793 4.90 22.23 5.22
C GLU A 793 6.41 22.54 5.15
N GLY A 794 6.82 23.70 4.65
CA GLY A 794 8.22 24.10 4.50
C GLY A 794 8.99 23.38 3.37
N LEU A 795 8.27 22.63 2.53
CA LEU A 795 8.84 21.82 1.44
C LEU A 795 9.11 22.65 0.18
N PRO A 796 10.15 22.30 -0.61
CA PRO A 796 10.39 22.93 -1.89
C PRO A 796 9.26 22.60 -2.88
N VAL A 797 8.71 23.62 -3.53
CA VAL A 797 7.72 23.45 -4.61
C VAL A 797 8.39 22.77 -5.81
N LEU A 798 7.92 21.57 -6.15
CA LEU A 798 8.50 20.70 -7.17
C LEU A 798 8.28 21.25 -8.59
N ASP A 799 9.20 20.98 -9.51
CA ASP A 799 9.07 21.46 -10.91
C ASP A 799 7.84 20.88 -11.64
N MET A 800 7.35 19.71 -11.22
CA MET A 800 6.06 19.16 -11.71
C MET A 800 4.87 20.02 -11.29
N GLN A 801 4.80 20.45 -10.02
CA GLN A 801 3.75 21.37 -9.54
C GLN A 801 3.86 22.74 -10.24
N ARG A 802 5.08 23.24 -10.46
CA ARG A 802 5.32 24.46 -11.25
C ARG A 802 4.84 24.33 -12.69
N GLN A 803 4.93 23.13 -13.29
CA GLN A 803 4.42 22.86 -14.63
C GLN A 803 2.89 22.77 -14.64
N GLU A 804 2.29 22.02 -13.72
CA GLU A 804 0.82 21.91 -13.59
C GLU A 804 0.17 23.29 -13.43
N MET A 805 0.75 24.16 -12.60
CA MET A 805 0.28 25.54 -12.41
C MET A 805 0.45 26.43 -13.65
N ARG A 806 1.45 26.16 -14.52
CA ARG A 806 1.56 26.81 -15.84
C ARG A 806 0.47 26.33 -16.80
N ASP A 807 0.15 25.04 -16.79
CA ASP A 807 -0.78 24.42 -17.73
C ASP A 807 -2.24 24.68 -17.37
N ALA A 808 -2.59 24.66 -16.08
CA ALA A 808 -3.88 25.13 -15.59
C ALA A 808 -4.08 26.63 -15.87
N GLY A 809 -3.01 27.44 -15.74
CA GLY A 809 -3.03 28.85 -16.11
C GLY A 809 -3.28 29.08 -17.61
N GLN A 810 -2.67 28.28 -18.48
CA GLN A 810 -2.96 28.34 -19.92
C GLN A 810 -4.40 27.94 -20.25
N GLN A 811 -4.98 26.99 -19.52
CA GLN A 811 -6.37 26.55 -19.75
C GLN A 811 -7.40 27.62 -19.35
N LEU A 812 -7.15 28.43 -18.32
CA LEU A 812 -7.95 29.63 -18.06
C LEU A 812 -7.93 30.61 -19.26
N ASP A 813 -6.74 30.91 -19.79
CA ASP A 813 -6.59 31.80 -20.95
C ASP A 813 -7.20 31.22 -22.25
N GLN A 814 -7.33 29.89 -22.36
CA GLN A 814 -8.03 29.22 -23.47
C GLN A 814 -9.55 29.35 -23.39
N VAL A 815 -10.14 29.41 -22.18
CA VAL A 815 -11.57 29.69 -22.01
C VAL A 815 -11.88 31.15 -22.34
N GLN A 816 -11.04 32.08 -21.89
CA GLN A 816 -11.11 33.49 -22.24
C GLN A 816 -9.73 34.16 -22.07
N GLY A 817 -9.23 34.82 -23.12
CA GLY A 817 -7.88 35.41 -23.08
C GLY A 817 -7.69 36.46 -21.99
N GLY A 818 -6.63 36.32 -21.19
CA GLY A 818 -6.30 37.20 -20.06
C GLY A 818 -6.85 36.73 -18.72
N MET A 819 -7.69 35.69 -18.69
CA MET A 819 -8.31 35.15 -17.48
C MET A 819 -7.27 34.64 -16.46
N LYS A 820 -6.09 34.17 -16.89
CA LYS A 820 -4.98 33.78 -16.00
C LYS A 820 -4.40 34.97 -15.24
N ASP A 821 -4.26 36.11 -15.90
CA ASP A 821 -3.67 37.30 -15.28
C ASP A 821 -4.72 38.06 -14.44
N LEU A 822 -6.01 38.00 -14.81
CA LEU A 822 -7.13 38.35 -13.92
C LEU A 822 -7.18 37.45 -12.67
N MET A 823 -7.04 36.14 -12.82
CA MET A 823 -6.96 35.19 -11.68
C MET A 823 -5.79 35.54 -10.75
N ARG A 824 -4.59 35.79 -11.29
CA ARG A 824 -3.44 36.25 -10.50
C ARG A 824 -3.75 37.56 -9.76
N SER A 825 -4.35 38.53 -10.43
CA SER A 825 -4.71 39.83 -9.84
C SER A 825 -5.74 39.65 -8.72
N THR A 826 -6.73 38.77 -8.92
CA THR A 826 -7.75 38.41 -7.92
C THR A 826 -7.08 37.82 -6.67
N LEU A 827 -6.17 36.86 -6.83
CA LEU A 827 -5.45 36.24 -5.71
C LEU A 827 -4.45 37.16 -5.00
N GLN A 828 -4.16 38.33 -5.58
CA GLN A 828 -3.30 39.36 -4.97
C GLN A 828 -4.11 40.47 -4.27
N ASN A 829 -5.32 40.76 -4.75
CA ASN A 829 -6.12 41.91 -4.32
C ASN A 829 -7.45 41.56 -3.62
N ASP A 830 -7.89 40.30 -3.66
CA ASP A 830 -9.10 39.79 -3.00
C ASP A 830 -8.72 38.69 -1.97
N PRO A 831 -8.58 39.05 -0.68
CA PRO A 831 -8.25 38.10 0.38
C PRO A 831 -9.30 37.01 0.59
N GLU A 832 -10.58 37.25 0.28
CA GLU A 832 -11.63 36.24 0.42
C GLU A 832 -11.47 35.14 -0.63
N THR A 833 -11.07 35.51 -1.85
CA THR A 833 -10.75 34.53 -2.91
C THR A 833 -9.47 33.75 -2.58
N ALA A 834 -8.44 34.41 -2.05
CA ALA A 834 -7.22 33.73 -1.61
C ALA A 834 -7.50 32.69 -0.50
N ARG A 835 -8.37 33.03 0.46
CA ARG A 835 -8.87 32.09 1.49
C ARG A 835 -9.67 30.94 0.88
N ALA A 836 -10.71 31.25 0.09
CA ALA A 836 -11.59 30.27 -0.56
C ALA A 836 -10.84 29.22 -1.40
N MET A 837 -9.70 29.57 -2.00
CA MET A 837 -8.85 28.62 -2.74
C MET A 837 -8.26 27.51 -1.88
N THR A 838 -8.11 27.73 -0.57
CA THR A 838 -7.47 26.79 0.37
C THR A 838 -8.42 26.26 1.45
N GLU A 839 -9.48 27.00 1.78
CA GLU A 839 -10.47 26.67 2.81
C GLU A 839 -11.74 25.98 2.27
N LEU A 840 -12.10 26.25 1.00
CA LEU A 840 -13.28 25.66 0.36
C LEU A 840 -12.89 24.55 -0.62
N SER A 841 -13.85 23.67 -0.91
CA SER A 841 -13.68 22.56 -1.85
C SER A 841 -14.76 22.55 -2.95
N GLY A 842 -14.53 21.76 -4.00
CA GLY A 842 -15.51 21.50 -5.06
C GLY A 842 -16.14 22.76 -5.66
N ARG A 843 -17.47 22.74 -5.84
CA ARG A 843 -18.22 23.82 -6.50
C ARG A 843 -18.31 25.10 -5.69
N GLU A 844 -18.29 25.03 -4.36
CA GLU A 844 -18.43 26.20 -3.49
C GLU A 844 -17.18 27.09 -3.58
N ARG A 845 -15.99 26.47 -3.62
CA ARG A 845 -14.74 27.16 -4.00
C ARG A 845 -14.85 27.82 -5.36
N VAL A 846 -15.25 27.06 -6.39
CA VAL A 846 -15.29 27.54 -7.79
C VAL A 846 -16.24 28.73 -7.94
N ALA A 847 -17.41 28.69 -7.31
CA ALA A 847 -18.36 29.79 -7.32
C ALA A 847 -17.77 31.06 -6.69
N GLN A 848 -17.19 30.98 -5.49
CA GLN A 848 -16.62 32.13 -4.79
C GLN A 848 -15.35 32.68 -5.49
N VAL A 849 -14.54 31.82 -6.12
CA VAL A 849 -13.41 32.26 -6.95
C VAL A 849 -13.91 33.00 -8.19
N ILE A 850 -14.95 32.50 -8.86
CA ILE A 850 -15.56 33.19 -10.01
C ILE A 850 -16.18 34.53 -9.61
N ASP A 851 -16.83 34.63 -8.45
CA ASP A 851 -17.38 35.90 -7.97
C ASP A 851 -16.28 36.89 -7.54
N GLY A 852 -15.21 36.41 -6.91
CA GLY A 852 -13.98 37.19 -6.70
C GLY A 852 -13.41 37.77 -8.00
N MET A 853 -13.28 36.95 -9.04
CA MET A 853 -12.81 37.39 -10.36
C MET A 853 -13.75 38.42 -11.01
N LYS A 854 -15.06 38.36 -10.76
CA LYS A 854 -16.01 39.41 -11.18
C LYS A 854 -15.77 40.72 -10.41
N ARG A 855 -15.56 40.66 -9.09
CA ARG A 855 -15.24 41.83 -8.26
C ARG A 855 -13.93 42.48 -8.69
N GLU A 856 -12.89 41.69 -8.90
CA GLU A 856 -11.59 42.18 -9.37
C GLU A 856 -11.68 42.76 -10.79
N ASN A 857 -12.41 42.13 -11.71
CA ASN A 857 -12.63 42.67 -13.05
C ASN A 857 -13.42 43.99 -13.05
N ALA A 858 -14.34 44.18 -12.10
CA ALA A 858 -15.03 45.46 -11.90
C ALA A 858 -14.09 46.52 -11.28
N ALA A 859 -13.29 46.15 -10.28
CA ALA A 859 -12.29 47.03 -9.68
C ALA A 859 -11.23 47.49 -10.71
N LEU A 860 -10.81 46.59 -11.62
CA LEU A 860 -9.89 46.90 -12.72
C LEU A 860 -10.52 47.78 -13.81
N GLN A 861 -11.84 47.97 -13.85
CA GLN A 861 -12.47 48.93 -14.77
C GLN A 861 -12.38 50.38 -14.27
N ASP A 862 -12.30 50.63 -12.96
CA ASP A 862 -12.16 51.97 -12.39
C ASP A 862 -10.71 52.49 -12.54
N PRO A 863 -10.48 53.59 -13.30
CA PRO A 863 -9.15 54.18 -13.44
C PRO A 863 -8.54 54.68 -12.13
N ASN A 864 -9.35 55.04 -11.13
CA ASN A 864 -8.86 55.50 -9.83
C ASN A 864 -8.26 54.35 -9.03
N VAL A 865 -8.94 53.19 -9.01
CA VAL A 865 -8.45 51.97 -8.36
C VAL A 865 -7.18 51.45 -9.06
N ARG A 866 -7.13 51.50 -10.40
CA ARG A 866 -5.89 51.19 -11.14
C ARG A 866 -4.76 52.16 -10.80
N ALA A 867 -5.03 53.45 -10.67
CA ALA A 867 -4.03 54.45 -10.28
C ALA A 867 -3.53 54.28 -8.83
N GLU A 868 -4.42 53.96 -7.89
CA GLU A 868 -4.04 53.74 -6.49
C GLU A 868 -3.19 52.48 -6.32
N ARG A 869 -3.59 51.37 -6.95
CA ARG A 869 -2.78 50.13 -6.97
C ARG A 869 -1.41 50.36 -7.62
N PHE A 870 -1.33 51.21 -8.66
CA PHE A 870 -0.06 51.62 -9.26
C PHE A 870 0.83 52.36 -8.25
N VAL A 871 0.31 53.37 -7.53
CA VAL A 871 1.07 54.11 -6.51
C VAL A 871 1.58 53.16 -5.42
N ASN A 872 0.70 52.33 -4.86
CA ASN A 872 1.04 51.44 -3.75
C ASN A 872 2.14 50.44 -4.16
N ARG A 873 2.04 49.83 -5.35
CA ARG A 873 3.07 48.90 -5.86
C ARG A 873 4.37 49.62 -6.26
N TRP A 874 4.30 50.85 -6.75
CA TRP A 874 5.48 51.67 -7.04
C TRP A 874 6.27 52.02 -5.77
N GLN A 875 5.57 52.45 -4.71
CA GLN A 875 6.16 52.74 -3.40
C GLN A 875 6.78 51.50 -2.75
N GLU A 876 6.11 50.34 -2.83
CA GLU A 876 6.64 49.07 -2.32
C GLU A 876 7.97 48.71 -3.01
N LEU A 877 8.03 48.80 -4.34
CA LEU A 877 9.22 48.45 -5.13
C LEU A 877 10.35 49.46 -4.95
N ASP A 878 10.08 50.77 -4.89
CA ASP A 878 11.13 51.74 -4.60
C ASP A 878 11.63 51.60 -3.15
N GLY A 879 10.75 51.30 -2.19
CA GLY A 879 11.14 50.95 -0.82
C GLY A 879 12.03 49.71 -0.73
N GLN A 880 11.81 48.69 -1.58
CA GLN A 880 12.72 47.55 -1.71
C GLN A 880 14.05 47.96 -2.37
N ARG A 881 14.00 48.74 -3.46
CA ARG A 881 15.16 49.26 -4.19
C ARG A 881 16.08 50.11 -3.30
N GLN A 882 15.52 50.96 -2.45
CA GLN A 882 16.25 51.82 -1.52
C GLN A 882 16.98 51.04 -0.42
N LYS A 883 16.47 49.86 -0.03
CA LYS A 883 17.10 48.94 0.94
C LYS A 883 18.26 48.15 0.32
N LEU A 884 18.15 47.76 -0.95
CA LEU A 884 19.13 46.93 -1.68
C LEU A 884 20.39 47.70 -2.13
N ARG A 885 21.14 48.30 -1.19
CA ARG A 885 22.36 49.10 -1.49
C ARG A 885 23.63 48.25 -1.54
N GLY A 886 24.59 48.66 -2.38
CA GLY A 886 25.91 48.04 -2.50
C GLY A 886 25.97 46.88 -3.51
N TRP A 887 27.19 46.59 -3.98
CA TRP A 887 27.47 45.67 -5.09
C TRP A 887 26.92 44.23 -4.92
N GLN A 888 26.85 43.72 -3.69
CA GLN A 888 26.33 42.39 -3.36
C GLN A 888 24.83 42.23 -3.65
N HIS A 889 24.10 43.32 -3.89
CA HIS A 889 22.67 43.32 -4.15
C HIS A 889 22.32 43.74 -5.59
N ASP A 890 23.30 43.86 -6.49
CA ASP A 890 23.07 44.37 -7.85
C ASP A 890 22.14 43.47 -8.68
N GLU A 891 22.21 42.13 -8.54
CA GLU A 891 21.28 41.22 -9.23
C GLU A 891 19.85 41.32 -8.67
N ALA A 892 19.72 41.42 -7.33
CA ALA A 892 18.42 41.59 -6.67
C ALA A 892 17.78 42.95 -7.02
N ARG A 893 18.59 44.02 -7.00
CA ARG A 893 18.17 45.37 -7.42
C ARG A 893 17.79 45.38 -8.90
N GLY A 894 18.53 44.68 -9.76
CA GLY A 894 18.18 44.51 -11.18
C GLY A 894 16.83 43.83 -11.40
N LYS A 895 16.48 42.83 -10.58
CA LYS A 895 15.15 42.19 -10.60
C LYS A 895 14.04 43.16 -10.17
N VAL A 896 14.27 43.98 -9.15
CA VAL A 896 13.32 45.04 -8.70
C VAL A 896 13.17 46.14 -9.76
N GLU A 897 14.27 46.68 -10.29
CA GLU A 897 14.24 47.70 -11.35
C GLU A 897 13.59 47.17 -12.64
N SER A 898 13.72 45.87 -12.96
CA SER A 898 13.00 45.23 -14.06
C SER A 898 11.47 45.24 -13.84
N GLN A 899 11.00 44.96 -12.61
CA GLN A 899 9.58 45.07 -12.27
C GLN A 899 9.06 46.51 -12.35
N MET A 900 9.83 47.49 -11.85
CA MET A 900 9.48 48.91 -11.95
C MET A 900 9.37 49.37 -13.41
N ASN A 901 10.33 49.00 -14.27
CA ASN A 901 10.24 49.25 -15.71
C ASN A 901 9.03 48.56 -16.37
N GLY A 902 8.60 47.40 -15.84
CA GLY A 902 7.35 46.74 -16.26
C GLY A 902 6.12 47.58 -15.96
N LEU A 903 6.02 48.15 -14.75
CA LEU A 903 4.93 49.06 -14.36
C LEU A 903 4.94 50.33 -15.21
N THR A 904 6.10 50.97 -15.39
CA THR A 904 6.22 52.15 -16.27
C THR A 904 5.66 51.89 -17.67
N LYS A 905 5.93 50.71 -18.25
CA LYS A 905 5.40 50.30 -19.57
C LYS A 905 3.92 49.90 -19.58
N SER A 906 3.33 49.53 -18.44
CA SER A 906 1.87 49.42 -18.34
C SER A 906 1.20 50.80 -18.28
N LEU A 907 1.85 51.80 -17.67
CA LEU A 907 1.34 53.17 -17.61
C LEU A 907 1.31 53.84 -18.99
N GLU A 908 2.32 53.58 -19.84
CA GLU A 908 2.30 53.98 -21.26
C GLU A 908 1.08 53.46 -22.05
N ARG A 909 0.43 52.41 -21.56
CA ARG A 909 -0.73 51.76 -22.18
C ARG A 909 -2.07 52.15 -21.53
N ASP A 910 -2.05 52.94 -20.46
CA ASP A 910 -3.25 53.47 -19.80
C ASP A 910 -3.18 55.00 -19.64
N PRO A 911 -3.62 55.75 -20.66
CA PRO A 911 -3.66 57.22 -20.61
C PRO A 911 -4.61 57.80 -19.55
N GLN A 912 -5.58 57.03 -19.05
CA GLN A 912 -6.48 57.49 -17.99
C GLN A 912 -5.74 57.49 -16.64
N VAL A 913 -5.00 56.43 -16.35
CA VAL A 913 -4.16 56.33 -15.16
C VAL A 913 -3.00 57.34 -15.21
N ASP A 914 -2.32 57.53 -16.34
CA ASP A 914 -1.29 58.58 -16.48
C ASP A 914 -1.86 59.98 -16.21
N SER A 915 -3.09 60.26 -16.64
CA SER A 915 -3.79 61.51 -16.34
C SER A 915 -4.02 61.72 -14.85
N ILE A 916 -4.51 60.68 -14.14
CA ILE A 916 -4.78 60.73 -12.69
C ILE A 916 -3.47 60.88 -11.88
N LEU A 917 -2.42 60.13 -12.24
CA LEU A 917 -1.14 60.13 -11.52
C LEU A 917 -0.39 61.47 -11.62
N ARG A 918 -0.68 62.33 -12.61
CA ARG A 918 -0.14 63.70 -12.67
C ARG A 918 -0.48 64.53 -11.42
N ASN A 919 -1.64 64.28 -10.80
CA ASN A 919 -2.05 64.95 -9.57
C ASN A 919 -1.45 64.29 -8.32
N ARG A 920 -1.12 62.99 -8.37
CA ARG A 920 -0.50 62.20 -7.28
C ARG A 920 1.03 62.11 -7.36
N ARG A 921 1.67 62.91 -8.22
CA ARG A 921 3.11 62.84 -8.55
C ARG A 921 4.10 62.84 -7.37
N GLN A 922 3.74 63.48 -6.25
CA GLN A 922 4.57 63.50 -5.03
C GLN A 922 4.66 62.10 -4.38
N GLU A 923 3.59 61.32 -4.44
CA GLU A 923 3.51 59.95 -3.91
C GLU A 923 4.37 58.97 -4.72
N LEU A 924 4.78 59.35 -5.94
CA LEU A 924 5.68 58.59 -6.81
C LEU A 924 7.14 59.04 -6.71
N GLY A 925 7.45 60.00 -5.84
CA GLY A 925 8.79 60.57 -5.65
C GLY A 925 9.20 61.65 -6.67
N ILE A 926 8.29 62.11 -7.54
CA ILE A 926 8.62 63.03 -8.64
C ILE A 926 8.67 64.49 -8.15
N GLY A 927 9.73 65.20 -8.57
CA GLY A 927 9.95 66.62 -8.23
C GLY A 927 8.92 67.61 -8.78
N GLN A 928 9.03 68.88 -8.36
CA GLN A 928 8.01 69.90 -8.64
C GLN A 928 7.90 70.36 -10.11
N GLU A 929 8.91 70.13 -10.96
CA GLU A 929 8.90 70.56 -12.36
C GLU A 929 8.49 69.45 -13.35
N LEU A 930 7.29 69.60 -13.92
CA LEU A 930 6.82 68.85 -15.08
C LEU A 930 6.93 69.76 -16.32
N ARG A 931 7.75 69.39 -17.31
CA ARG A 931 7.78 70.12 -18.58
C ARG A 931 6.44 69.89 -19.30
N ARG A 932 5.80 70.98 -19.74
CA ARG A 932 4.50 70.93 -20.44
C ARG A 932 4.57 69.95 -21.63
N GLY A 933 3.82 68.85 -21.53
CA GLY A 933 3.70 67.81 -22.56
C GLY A 933 4.28 66.44 -22.20
N GLN A 934 5.11 66.30 -21.15
CA GLN A 934 5.61 64.98 -20.73
C GLN A 934 4.53 64.12 -20.03
N SER A 935 4.69 62.80 -20.10
CA SER A 935 3.93 61.79 -19.32
C SER A 935 4.63 61.44 -18.02
N ILE A 936 3.89 60.87 -17.07
CA ILE A 936 4.45 60.37 -15.80
C ILE A 936 5.35 59.17 -16.08
N ALA A 937 4.97 58.28 -17.00
CA ALA A 937 5.79 57.15 -17.42
C ALA A 937 7.21 57.59 -17.85
N HIS A 938 7.32 58.62 -18.71
CA HIS A 938 8.61 59.13 -19.18
C HIS A 938 9.45 59.71 -18.04
N GLN A 939 8.85 60.40 -17.07
CA GLN A 939 9.58 60.95 -15.92
C GLN A 939 10.07 59.86 -14.96
N LEU A 940 9.27 58.83 -14.68
CA LEU A 940 9.70 57.68 -13.86
C LEU A 940 10.90 56.95 -14.49
N GLN A 941 10.96 56.88 -15.83
CA GLN A 941 12.08 56.28 -16.54
C GLN A 941 13.34 57.16 -16.54
N GLU A 942 13.19 58.50 -16.54
CA GLU A 942 14.30 59.43 -16.27
C GLU A 942 14.82 59.31 -14.82
N GLU A 943 13.95 59.26 -13.82
CA GLU A 943 14.35 59.09 -12.40
C GLU A 943 15.14 57.80 -12.18
N MET A 944 14.64 56.66 -12.71
CA MET A 944 15.35 55.37 -12.62
C MET A 944 16.75 55.44 -13.24
N THR A 945 16.90 56.05 -14.42
CA THR A 945 18.20 56.15 -15.12
C THR A 945 19.14 57.21 -14.56
N ARG A 946 18.64 58.26 -13.89
CA ARG A 946 19.46 59.21 -13.12
C ARG A 946 20.10 58.52 -11.90
N GLY A 947 19.33 57.71 -11.17
CA GLY A 947 19.85 56.90 -10.06
C GLY A 947 20.99 55.97 -10.46
N GLN A 948 20.86 55.29 -11.61
CA GLN A 948 21.91 54.41 -12.15
C GLN A 948 23.21 55.15 -12.52
N ARG A 949 23.15 56.43 -12.90
CA ARG A 949 24.36 57.24 -13.17
C ARG A 949 25.10 57.64 -11.89
N LEU A 950 24.37 58.08 -10.87
CA LEU A 950 24.96 58.43 -9.56
C LEU A 950 25.63 57.20 -8.92
N SER A 951 25.01 56.02 -9.00
CA SER A 951 25.56 54.77 -8.47
C SER A 951 26.84 54.26 -9.17
N ARG A 952 27.26 54.86 -10.29
CA ARG A 952 28.48 54.50 -11.04
C ARG A 952 29.56 55.60 -11.04
N GLY A 953 29.31 56.75 -10.41
CA GLY A 953 30.22 57.90 -10.45
C GLY A 953 31.28 57.95 -9.35
N ILE A 954 31.08 57.24 -8.24
CA ILE A 954 31.98 57.30 -7.07
C ILE A 954 33.11 56.27 -7.26
N GLY A 955 34.15 56.66 -8.01
CA GLY A 955 35.28 55.77 -8.31
C GLY A 955 36.48 56.37 -9.04
N MET A 956 36.53 57.70 -9.28
CA MET A 956 37.70 58.38 -9.86
C MET A 956 37.85 59.84 -9.36
N SER A 957 38.27 60.04 -8.12
CA SER A 957 39.01 61.24 -7.68
C SER A 957 39.52 61.06 -6.23
N MET A 958 40.82 61.34 -6.04
CA MET A 958 41.62 61.07 -4.83
C MET A 958 41.74 59.59 -4.45
#